data_AF-A0A6P8JKV2-F1
#
_entry.id   AF-A0A6P8JKV2-F1
#
_cell.length_a   1.000
_cell.length_b   1.000
_cell.length_c   1.000
_cell.angle_alpha   90.00
_cell.angle_beta   90.00
_cell.angle_gamma   90.00
#
_symmetry.space_group_name_H-M   'P 1'
#
loop_
_entity.id
_entity.type
_entity.pdbx_description
1 polymer ?
#
loop_
_entity_poly.entity_id
_entity_poly.type
_entity_poly.pdbx_seq_one_letter_code
_entity_poly.pdbx_strand_id
1 'polypeptide(L)'
;MSDPEDIDCDFPISFEPNPETSPEPEEMGLLPPNHPLLSKFQDCLKGHLIRTKRDIENEIAEIKHHVKLREQRREEQGLTLYDMQQKMKFQEKQIMELSAVIEKHLKNRQDEEFNTKTLKAENEEKIKLTKSQKTLYHERMAELGDMQSLGSNIKRWACSVEDEVKNAKRIVSRDAQLQDQLSQEKRKSDILFYRLDIEIKKRENELLSICEEEATMKEVINILNMSIANANTDLEVLQNEHKRLTQAWNEVIIAIQLRDKILFQVQSAAREAMKHNIAGIEAIKKQIGKEMELNKKLDSFKQRLADETNSLRRECQDESDSLSKMQAKLDDLPEFLNTTEADLQDALREGTHLFTEIRKLDIALDKFFTQKFRTEETILRLAQDHLITDKATAYRLKLLGKSQEKRRNVDLSLSKVQNQLSISMLEVEKLRCVVFNERAYNDSTKTKLKNAENKSSTLENGLKKIHIQIEIKMKLYEKINCKIEEMDHLFGDASGNPTDLKIKQLEKSIHIGELQVREHQQFWIMLQNHFVNLSQKRNDQLNEIQVTRKQLSIIRQKSLKSDQELEISHRKAKELQIFIKKFTSKLELLNDKIYKKRIHHDVEESEFDHEQAEETQKLKIAELEILKLEGKIVELQNEIELHKDFVIDNHRETLSWETKYKMIEETIKWAKLERSVKGEIGLMKTEIHRMNIRYSQLKRAQESLVLDLEHCVMHREQIFVNASVKEHLQAKFKQLKNTSQIQVRLDEVHNRTKLISNEITFLSEKQLIDDINKIERMIYMLRRIQSDLNDIIKEDVNIQDRIEEGILAKHANLEQIIRKQMRAKAYKRLNTLKSQQVMLRSELTVQQLSQKQSELNYNLTEIAKALLLDYPKKKSYVFKVLHVLND
;
A
#
# COMPACT_ATOMS: atom_id res chain seq x y z
N MET A 1 77.68 -46.57 53.37
CA MET A 1 77.41 -47.67 54.32
C MET A 1 77.56 -48.95 53.52
N SER A 2 78.33 -49.92 54.03
CA SER A 2 78.26 -51.34 53.61
C SER A 2 78.65 -51.63 52.15
N ASP A 3 79.88 -51.23 51.81
CA ASP A 3 81.03 -52.10 51.52
C ASP A 3 80.91 -53.26 50.49
N PRO A 4 81.91 -53.44 49.59
CA PRO A 4 82.03 -54.58 48.67
C PRO A 4 83.14 -55.58 49.06
N GLU A 5 83.04 -56.81 48.57
CA GLU A 5 84.14 -57.79 48.36
C GLU A 5 83.85 -58.44 46.97
N ASP A 6 84.76 -58.49 46.01
CA ASP A 6 86.04 -59.22 45.91
C ASP A 6 85.91 -60.75 45.90
N ILE A 7 86.51 -61.38 44.88
CA ILE A 7 87.38 -62.57 44.95
C ILE A 7 88.04 -62.76 43.59
N ASP A 8 89.37 -62.83 43.61
CA ASP A 8 90.27 -63.08 42.48
C ASP A 8 90.82 -64.52 42.56
N CYS A 9 91.22 -65.13 41.44
CA CYS A 9 91.93 -66.43 41.42
C CYS A 9 92.50 -66.78 40.03
N ASP A 10 93.73 -66.34 39.77
CA ASP A 10 94.65 -67.01 38.85
C ASP A 10 95.01 -68.43 39.36
N PHE A 11 95.40 -69.34 38.47
CA PHE A 11 96.79 -69.87 38.38
C PHE A 11 96.93 -70.97 37.30
N PRO A 12 98.10 -71.14 36.62
CA PRO A 12 98.21 -71.98 35.43
C PRO A 12 99.27 -73.11 35.50
N ILE A 13 99.24 -74.00 34.47
CA ILE A 13 100.35 -74.84 33.95
C ILE A 13 101.00 -75.89 34.88
N SER A 14 100.94 -77.17 34.47
CA SER A 14 102.10 -78.07 34.49
C SER A 14 101.95 -79.25 33.50
N PHE A 15 103.01 -79.51 32.73
CA PHE A 15 103.22 -80.81 32.06
C PHE A 15 103.69 -81.85 33.10
N GLU A 16 103.42 -83.14 32.86
CA GLU A 16 104.49 -84.14 32.71
C GLU A 16 103.95 -85.44 32.05
N PRO A 17 104.74 -86.12 31.19
CA PRO A 17 104.44 -87.46 30.69
C PRO A 17 105.18 -88.55 31.50
N ASN A 18 104.70 -89.79 31.46
CA ASN A 18 105.57 -90.96 31.65
C ASN A 18 105.04 -92.21 30.89
N PRO A 19 105.91 -93.17 30.53
CA PRO A 19 105.58 -94.31 29.66
C PRO A 19 105.45 -95.62 30.48
N GLU A 20 105.75 -96.76 29.83
CA GLU A 20 105.73 -98.15 30.35
C GLU A 20 104.31 -98.76 30.50
N THR A 21 104.06 -100.03 30.18
CA THR A 21 104.91 -101.07 29.54
C THR A 21 104.06 -101.99 28.63
N SER A 22 104.73 -102.74 27.75
CA SER A 22 104.15 -103.74 26.83
C SER A 22 103.49 -104.93 27.57
N PRO A 23 102.57 -105.66 26.91
CA PRO A 23 103.05 -106.78 26.09
C PRO A 23 102.53 -106.79 24.64
N GLU A 24 103.44 -107.11 23.71
CA GLU A 24 103.10 -107.69 22.40
C GLU A 24 102.98 -109.25 22.56
N PRO A 25 103.05 -110.08 21.50
CA PRO A 25 101.85 -110.61 20.87
C PRO A 25 101.77 -112.15 20.89
N GLU A 26 100.62 -112.71 20.50
CA GLU A 26 100.61 -114.03 19.85
C GLU A 26 100.67 -113.85 18.32
N GLU A 27 101.88 -113.75 17.79
CA GLU A 27 102.12 -113.92 16.35
C GLU A 27 101.94 -115.38 15.94
N MET A 28 100.95 -115.65 15.08
CA MET A 28 100.94 -116.81 14.19
C MET A 28 101.13 -116.36 12.73
N GLY A 29 102.18 -115.55 12.52
CA GLY A 29 102.62 -115.11 11.20
C GLY A 29 103.53 -116.15 10.54
N LEU A 30 103.13 -116.69 9.39
CA LEU A 30 104.01 -117.52 8.54
C LEU A 30 104.00 -117.06 7.08
N LEU A 31 104.58 -115.88 6.84
CA LEU A 31 105.31 -115.52 5.62
C LEU A 31 106.15 -114.25 5.90
N PRO A 32 107.45 -114.17 5.55
CA PRO A 32 108.31 -113.08 5.99
C PRO A 32 107.95 -111.69 5.41
N PRO A 33 108.18 -110.57 6.15
CA PRO A 33 107.78 -109.22 5.72
C PRO A 33 108.34 -108.74 4.37
N ASN A 34 109.47 -109.27 3.93
CA ASN A 34 110.21 -108.81 2.75
C ASN A 34 110.01 -109.70 1.50
N HIS A 35 108.87 -110.39 1.38
CA HIS A 35 108.55 -111.13 0.16
C HIS A 35 108.11 -110.20 -0.98
N PRO A 36 108.61 -110.32 -2.24
CA PRO A 36 108.33 -109.36 -3.33
C PRO A 36 106.87 -109.14 -3.71
N LEU A 37 105.95 -110.01 -3.27
CA LEU A 37 104.51 -109.90 -3.49
C LEU A 37 103.78 -109.06 -2.42
N LEU A 38 104.44 -108.63 -1.34
CA LEU A 38 103.82 -107.86 -0.25
C LEU A 38 103.89 -106.33 -0.41
N SER A 39 104.78 -105.77 -1.26
CA SER A 39 104.90 -104.31 -1.44
C SER A 39 103.57 -103.66 -1.85
N LYS A 40 102.92 -104.16 -2.91
CA LYS A 40 101.62 -103.63 -3.37
C LYS A 40 100.51 -103.74 -2.31
N PHE A 41 100.59 -104.73 -1.41
CA PHE A 41 99.65 -104.87 -0.29
C PHE A 41 99.90 -103.81 0.79
N GLN A 42 101.16 -103.56 1.14
CA GLN A 42 101.56 -102.49 2.09
C GLN A 42 101.23 -101.09 1.53
N ASP A 43 101.48 -100.84 0.24
CA ASP A 43 101.13 -99.57 -0.41
C ASP A 43 99.60 -99.34 -0.50
N CYS A 44 98.81 -100.39 -0.76
CA CYS A 44 97.35 -100.29 -0.71
C CYS A 44 96.82 -100.00 0.71
N LEU A 45 97.37 -100.65 1.75
CA LEU A 45 96.97 -100.40 3.13
C LEU A 45 97.33 -98.98 3.59
N LYS A 46 98.55 -98.54 3.29
CA LYS A 46 99.02 -97.16 3.51
C LYS A 46 98.18 -96.15 2.72
N GLY A 47 97.81 -96.48 1.49
CA GLY A 47 96.90 -95.71 0.64
C GLY A 47 95.49 -95.60 1.20
N HIS A 48 94.95 -96.67 1.79
CA HIS A 48 93.65 -96.65 2.46
C HIS A 48 93.65 -95.73 3.69
N LEU A 49 94.65 -95.85 4.58
CA LEU A 49 94.79 -94.98 5.76
C LEU A 49 95.03 -93.51 5.39
N ILE A 50 95.72 -93.24 4.28
CA ILE A 50 95.90 -91.87 3.75
C ILE A 50 94.61 -91.33 3.09
N ARG A 51 93.73 -92.20 2.56
CA ARG A 51 92.41 -91.80 2.07
C ARG A 51 91.49 -91.46 3.25
N THR A 52 91.26 -92.38 4.19
CA THR A 52 90.36 -92.14 5.32
C THR A 52 90.77 -90.93 6.15
N LYS A 53 92.08 -90.70 6.35
CA LYS A 53 92.59 -89.43 6.92
C LYS A 53 92.18 -88.22 6.08
N ARG A 54 92.42 -88.24 4.77
CA ARG A 54 92.11 -87.14 3.85
C ARG A 54 90.60 -86.88 3.75
N ASP A 55 89.78 -87.93 3.84
CA ASP A 55 88.32 -87.84 3.82
C ASP A 55 87.80 -87.15 5.08
N ILE A 56 88.35 -87.47 6.27
CA ILE A 56 88.09 -86.75 7.52
C ILE A 56 88.62 -85.30 7.47
N GLU A 57 89.79 -85.06 6.87
CA GLU A 57 90.30 -83.71 6.65
C GLU A 57 89.40 -82.88 5.70
N ASN A 58 88.78 -83.53 4.70
CA ASN A 58 87.78 -82.93 3.82
C ASN A 58 86.47 -82.62 4.56
N GLU A 59 85.91 -83.56 5.34
CA GLU A 59 84.72 -83.32 6.17
C GLU A 59 84.93 -82.14 7.13
N ILE A 60 86.10 -82.07 7.78
CA ILE A 60 86.46 -80.95 8.65
C ILE A 60 86.56 -79.63 7.86
N ALA A 61 87.04 -79.66 6.60
CA ALA A 61 87.09 -78.48 5.74
C ALA A 61 85.70 -78.03 5.28
N GLU A 62 84.81 -78.97 4.91
CA GLU A 62 83.42 -78.69 4.53
C GLU A 62 82.61 -78.14 5.71
N ILE A 63 82.76 -78.72 6.90
CA ILE A 63 82.13 -78.21 8.14
C ILE A 63 82.63 -76.80 8.46
N LYS A 64 83.94 -76.54 8.39
CA LYS A 64 84.49 -75.18 8.58
C LYS A 64 83.97 -74.18 7.55
N HIS A 65 83.85 -74.59 6.28
CA HIS A 65 83.25 -73.77 5.24
C HIS A 65 81.77 -73.46 5.51
N HIS A 66 80.98 -74.46 5.90
CA HIS A 66 79.57 -74.29 6.27
C HIS A 66 79.37 -73.42 7.52
N VAL A 67 80.26 -73.49 8.52
CA VAL A 67 80.25 -72.58 9.67
C VAL A 67 80.50 -71.14 9.21
N LYS A 68 81.58 -70.89 8.47
CA LYS A 68 81.92 -69.55 7.97
C LYS A 68 80.80 -68.93 7.12
N LEU A 69 80.16 -69.74 6.26
CA LEU A 69 79.07 -69.30 5.40
C LEU A 69 77.78 -69.00 6.20
N ARG A 70 77.55 -69.68 7.33
CA ARG A 70 76.49 -69.33 8.29
C ARG A 70 76.81 -68.06 9.08
N GLU A 71 78.07 -67.82 9.43
CA GLU A 71 78.51 -66.60 10.13
C GLU A 71 78.36 -65.36 9.25
N GLN A 72 78.80 -65.44 7.98
CA GLN A 72 78.58 -64.38 6.99
C GLN A 72 77.08 -64.09 6.82
N ARG A 73 76.24 -65.12 6.68
CA ARG A 73 74.78 -64.94 6.58
C ARG A 73 74.16 -64.33 7.84
N ARG A 74 74.69 -64.64 9.03
CA ARG A 74 74.29 -64.02 10.31
C ARG A 74 74.67 -62.54 10.33
N GLU A 75 75.83 -62.17 9.79
CA GLU A 75 76.29 -60.77 9.71
C GLU A 75 75.48 -59.96 8.70
N GLU A 76 75.19 -60.51 7.52
CA GLU A 76 74.26 -59.92 6.53
C GLU A 76 72.85 -59.71 7.11
N GLN A 77 72.34 -60.70 7.87
CA GLN A 77 71.07 -60.59 8.59
C GLN A 77 71.14 -59.58 9.74
N GLY A 78 72.28 -59.46 10.43
CA GLY A 78 72.50 -58.43 11.45
C GLY A 78 72.48 -57.01 10.88
N LEU A 79 73.16 -56.78 9.76
CA LEU A 79 73.19 -55.49 9.06
C LEU A 79 71.80 -55.10 8.54
N THR A 80 71.09 -56.02 7.89
CA THR A 80 69.73 -55.75 7.37
C THR A 80 68.71 -55.52 8.49
N LEU A 81 68.83 -56.19 9.63
CA LEU A 81 68.03 -55.88 10.84
C LEU A 81 68.39 -54.53 11.44
N TYR A 82 69.67 -54.13 11.44
CA TYR A 82 70.11 -52.82 11.94
C TYR A 82 69.60 -51.67 11.05
N ASP A 83 69.67 -51.81 9.72
CA ASP A 83 69.07 -50.87 8.76
C ASP A 83 67.55 -50.76 8.96
N MET A 84 66.88 -51.88 9.26
CA MET A 84 65.45 -51.89 9.55
C MET A 84 65.13 -51.18 10.88
N GLN A 85 65.96 -51.36 11.92
CA GLN A 85 65.83 -50.60 13.17
C GLN A 85 66.07 -49.09 12.98
N GLN A 86 67.01 -48.68 12.13
CA GLN A 86 67.19 -47.26 11.80
C GLN A 86 65.95 -46.68 11.08
N LYS A 87 65.40 -47.42 10.11
CA LYS A 87 64.17 -47.04 9.39
C LYS A 87 62.96 -46.95 10.34
N MET A 88 62.81 -47.91 11.26
CA MET A 88 61.77 -47.85 12.30
C MET A 88 61.91 -46.62 13.18
N LYS A 89 63.10 -46.33 13.72
CA LYS A 89 63.33 -45.13 14.57
C LYS A 89 63.07 -43.82 13.82
N PHE A 90 63.36 -43.78 12.53
CA PHE A 90 63.02 -42.63 11.68
C PHE A 90 61.49 -42.49 11.51
N GLN A 91 60.78 -43.59 11.27
CA GLN A 91 59.32 -43.61 11.18
C GLN A 91 58.64 -43.26 12.51
N GLU A 92 59.14 -43.77 13.65
CA GLU A 92 58.69 -43.40 15.00
C GLU A 92 58.81 -41.89 15.23
N LYS A 93 59.96 -41.29 14.85
CA LYS A 93 60.15 -39.83 14.94
C LYS A 93 59.19 -39.05 14.03
N GLN A 94 58.97 -39.51 12.80
CA GLN A 94 57.97 -38.90 11.89
C GLN A 94 56.55 -39.01 12.45
N ILE A 95 56.19 -40.13 13.08
CA ILE A 95 54.89 -40.31 13.74
C ILE A 95 54.76 -39.34 14.92
N MET A 96 55.77 -39.18 15.76
CA MET A 96 55.75 -38.19 16.86
C MET A 96 55.60 -36.75 16.34
N GLU A 97 56.30 -36.38 15.26
CA GLU A 97 56.20 -35.06 14.64
C GLU A 97 54.79 -34.81 14.05
N LEU A 98 54.21 -35.82 13.39
CA LEU A 98 52.84 -35.75 12.86
C LEU A 98 51.79 -35.71 13.99
N SER A 99 51.96 -36.49 15.07
CA SER A 99 51.07 -36.46 16.23
C SER A 99 51.06 -35.07 16.89
N ALA A 100 52.22 -34.44 17.09
CA ALA A 100 52.29 -33.08 17.65
C ALA A 100 51.62 -32.03 16.74
N VAL A 101 51.72 -32.20 15.42
CA VAL A 101 50.99 -31.36 14.44
C VAL A 101 49.47 -31.61 14.52
N ILE A 102 49.03 -32.86 14.65
CA ILE A 102 47.61 -33.22 14.80
C ILE A 102 47.03 -32.65 16.11
N GLU A 103 47.73 -32.77 17.24
CA GLU A 103 47.31 -32.18 18.52
C GLU A 103 47.17 -30.66 18.42
N LYS A 104 48.12 -29.98 17.77
CA LYS A 104 48.04 -28.53 17.50
C LYS A 104 46.81 -28.18 16.65
N HIS A 105 46.53 -28.95 15.60
CA HIS A 105 45.34 -28.71 14.76
C HIS A 105 44.03 -29.01 15.51
N LEU A 106 43.98 -30.04 16.36
CA LEU A 106 42.82 -30.35 17.21
C LEU A 106 42.55 -29.22 18.21
N LYS A 107 43.60 -28.69 18.86
CA LYS A 107 43.46 -27.55 19.77
C LYS A 107 42.98 -26.30 19.03
N ASN A 108 43.63 -25.92 17.92
CA ASN A 108 43.18 -24.79 17.10
C ASN A 108 41.71 -24.95 16.66
N ARG A 109 41.26 -26.17 16.33
CA ARG A 109 39.85 -26.43 15.98
C ARG A 109 38.91 -26.24 17.18
N GLN A 110 39.32 -26.67 18.38
CA GLN A 110 38.53 -26.46 19.61
C GLN A 110 38.40 -24.97 19.94
N ASP A 111 39.49 -24.21 19.82
CA ASP A 111 39.49 -22.76 20.05
C ASP A 111 38.58 -22.03 19.04
N GLU A 112 38.64 -22.37 17.75
CA GLU A 112 37.75 -21.77 16.73
C GLU A 112 36.29 -22.26 16.80
N GLU A 113 36.05 -23.51 17.20
CA GLU A 113 34.71 -24.00 17.52
C GLU A 113 34.10 -23.23 18.71
N PHE A 114 34.91 -22.88 19.70
CA PHE A 114 34.49 -22.07 20.84
C PHE A 114 34.17 -20.62 20.42
N ASN A 115 35.07 -19.97 19.67
CA ASN A 115 34.84 -18.65 19.08
C ASN A 115 33.58 -18.61 18.21
N THR A 116 33.34 -19.66 17.41
CA THR A 116 32.14 -19.78 16.58
C THR A 116 30.87 -19.92 17.42
N LYS A 117 30.94 -20.61 18.57
CA LYS A 117 29.80 -20.76 19.50
C LYS A 117 29.49 -19.44 20.22
N THR A 118 30.49 -18.69 20.67
CA THR A 118 30.28 -17.38 21.32
C THR A 118 29.73 -16.34 20.33
N LEU A 119 30.29 -16.24 19.12
CA LEU A 119 29.79 -15.35 18.07
C LEU A 119 28.35 -15.68 17.64
N LYS A 120 27.97 -16.96 17.61
CA LYS A 120 26.57 -17.36 17.38
C LYS A 120 25.63 -16.90 18.50
N ALA A 121 26.03 -17.08 19.77
CA ALA A 121 25.24 -16.62 20.90
C ALA A 121 25.06 -15.08 20.90
N GLU A 122 26.12 -14.32 20.65
CA GLU A 122 26.03 -12.86 20.48
C GLU A 122 25.10 -12.46 19.34
N ASN A 123 25.17 -13.16 18.20
CA ASN A 123 24.31 -12.87 17.06
C ASN A 123 22.85 -13.18 17.36
N GLU A 124 22.55 -14.26 18.09
CA GLU A 124 21.20 -14.53 18.57
C GLU A 124 20.67 -13.46 19.51
N GLU A 125 21.50 -12.93 20.42
CA GLU A 125 21.11 -11.80 21.28
C GLU A 125 20.88 -10.53 20.48
N LYS A 126 21.75 -10.22 19.51
CA LYS A 126 21.59 -9.09 18.58
C LYS A 126 20.29 -9.23 17.76
N ILE A 127 19.93 -10.44 17.33
CA ILE A 127 18.65 -10.73 16.65
C ILE A 127 17.45 -10.57 17.59
N LYS A 128 17.53 -11.06 18.84
CA LYS A 128 16.48 -10.88 19.86
C LYS A 128 16.25 -9.39 20.16
N LEU A 129 17.33 -8.63 20.36
CA LEU A 129 17.30 -7.18 20.60
C LEU A 129 16.75 -6.42 19.39
N THR A 130 17.17 -6.75 18.17
CA THR A 130 16.66 -6.12 16.94
C THR A 130 15.17 -6.39 16.76
N LYS A 131 14.70 -7.61 17.10
CA LYS A 131 13.27 -7.95 17.11
C LYS A 131 12.49 -7.11 18.13
N SER A 132 12.98 -6.98 19.37
CA SER A 132 12.29 -6.17 20.40
C SER A 132 12.31 -4.67 20.10
N GLN A 133 13.38 -4.15 19.49
CA GLN A 133 13.42 -2.78 18.98
C GLN A 133 12.43 -2.59 17.83
N LYS A 134 12.28 -3.58 16.93
CA LYS A 134 11.30 -3.53 15.85
C LYS A 134 9.87 -3.56 16.38
N THR A 135 9.52 -4.39 17.35
CA THR A 135 8.15 -4.37 17.95
C THR A 135 7.86 -3.05 18.63
N LEU A 136 8.78 -2.55 19.48
CA LEU A 136 8.66 -1.25 20.14
C LEU A 136 8.51 -0.09 19.12
N TYR A 137 9.21 -0.14 17.99
CA TYR A 137 9.02 0.85 16.90
C TYR A 137 7.61 0.79 16.31
N HIS A 138 7.04 -0.39 16.09
CA HIS A 138 5.67 -0.53 15.55
C HIS A 138 4.62 -0.07 16.58
N GLU A 139 4.83 -0.35 17.86
CA GLU A 139 4.01 0.16 18.97
C GLU A 139 4.02 1.70 19.00
N ARG A 140 5.21 2.34 18.95
CA ARG A 140 5.33 3.81 18.91
C ARG A 140 4.77 4.44 17.63
N MET A 141 4.84 3.74 16.49
CA MET A 141 4.21 4.20 15.24
C MET A 141 2.68 4.10 15.31
N ALA A 142 2.13 3.08 15.97
CA ALA A 142 0.69 2.98 16.22
C ALA A 142 0.20 4.09 17.17
N GLU A 143 0.85 4.29 18.32
CA GLU A 143 0.56 5.41 19.24
C GLU A 143 0.62 6.78 18.53
N LEU A 144 1.59 6.97 17.62
CA LEU A 144 1.75 8.20 16.86
C LEU A 144 0.63 8.37 15.81
N GLY A 145 0.17 7.29 15.19
CA GLY A 145 -1.02 7.28 14.33
C GLY A 145 -2.30 7.62 15.11
N ASP A 146 -2.50 7.02 16.28
CA ASP A 146 -3.62 7.30 17.17
C ASP A 146 -3.61 8.78 17.61
N MET A 147 -2.46 9.31 18.01
CA MET A 147 -2.29 10.73 18.38
C MET A 147 -2.52 11.69 17.20
N GLN A 148 -2.13 11.33 15.98
CA GLN A 148 -2.45 12.10 14.77
C GLN A 148 -3.94 12.07 14.46
N SER A 149 -4.61 10.93 14.65
CA SER A 149 -6.07 10.80 14.50
C SER A 149 -6.79 11.67 15.54
N LEU A 150 -6.34 11.64 16.81
CA LEU A 150 -6.88 12.42 17.92
C LEU A 150 -6.69 13.93 17.68
N GLY A 151 -5.50 14.36 17.25
CA GLY A 151 -5.26 15.75 16.85
C GLY A 151 -6.17 16.21 15.70
N SER A 152 -6.42 15.34 14.72
CA SER A 152 -7.34 15.59 13.61
C SER A 152 -8.82 15.62 14.04
N ASN A 153 -9.19 14.81 15.03
CA ASN A 153 -10.52 14.82 15.65
C ASN A 153 -10.75 16.10 16.45
N ILE A 154 -9.80 16.48 17.32
CA ILE A 154 -9.83 17.74 18.08
C ILE A 154 -9.91 18.95 17.14
N LYS A 155 -9.15 18.95 16.03
CA LYS A 155 -9.24 20.02 15.03
C LYS A 155 -10.61 20.10 14.36
N ARG A 156 -11.24 18.96 14.03
CA ARG A 156 -12.62 18.93 13.49
C ARG A 156 -13.65 19.40 14.51
N TRP A 157 -13.53 18.98 15.78
CA TRP A 157 -14.40 19.46 16.87
C TRP A 157 -14.25 20.96 17.09
N ALA A 158 -13.03 21.50 17.08
CA ALA A 158 -12.78 22.94 17.17
C ALA A 158 -13.49 23.71 16.04
N CYS A 159 -13.41 23.24 14.79
CA CYS A 159 -14.16 23.84 13.68
C CYS A 159 -15.69 23.74 13.87
N SER A 160 -16.22 22.59 14.31
CA SER A 160 -17.66 22.42 14.57
C SER A 160 -18.14 23.42 15.63
N VAL A 161 -17.44 23.49 16.77
CA VAL A 161 -17.75 24.42 17.85
C VAL A 161 -17.62 25.89 17.40
N GLU A 162 -16.65 26.23 16.54
CA GLU A 162 -16.53 27.58 15.99
C GLU A 162 -17.73 27.93 15.08
N ASP A 163 -18.20 26.99 14.26
CA ASP A 163 -19.37 27.18 13.39
C ASP A 163 -20.70 27.14 14.14
N GLU A 164 -20.82 26.33 15.20
CA GLU A 164 -21.92 26.36 16.16
C GLU A 164 -21.96 27.72 16.89
N VAL A 165 -20.82 28.25 17.34
CA VAL A 165 -20.73 29.59 17.94
C VAL A 165 -21.05 30.70 16.92
N LYS A 166 -20.66 30.56 15.64
CA LYS A 166 -21.11 31.48 14.58
C LYS A 166 -22.63 31.40 14.37
N ASN A 167 -23.21 30.19 14.39
CA ASN A 167 -24.64 29.99 14.26
C ASN A 167 -25.41 30.55 15.45
N ALA A 168 -24.97 30.29 16.68
CA ALA A 168 -25.53 30.89 17.89
C ALA A 168 -25.46 32.42 17.85
N LYS A 169 -24.34 33.02 17.42
CA LYS A 169 -24.22 34.47 17.22
C LYS A 169 -25.18 35.00 16.14
N ARG A 170 -25.40 34.27 15.04
CA ARG A 170 -26.40 34.62 14.01
C ARG A 170 -27.83 34.54 14.54
N ILE A 171 -28.14 33.53 15.37
CA ILE A 171 -29.45 33.36 16.01
C ILE A 171 -29.70 34.52 16.98
N VAL A 172 -28.81 34.75 17.96
CA VAL A 172 -28.91 35.87 18.91
C VAL A 172 -28.99 37.23 18.19
N SER A 173 -28.25 37.42 17.09
CA SER A 173 -28.33 38.65 16.28
C SER A 173 -29.66 38.79 15.51
N ARG A 174 -30.29 37.69 15.10
CA ARG A 174 -31.63 37.70 14.48
C ARG A 174 -32.69 37.96 15.54
N ASP A 175 -32.59 37.31 16.70
CA ASP A 175 -33.56 37.43 17.78
C ASP A 175 -33.55 38.86 18.35
N ALA A 176 -32.37 39.48 18.48
CA ALA A 176 -32.24 40.89 18.84
C ALA A 176 -32.88 41.84 17.80
N GLN A 177 -32.72 41.57 16.50
CA GLN A 177 -33.38 42.34 15.43
C GLN A 177 -34.91 42.14 15.44
N LEU A 178 -35.37 40.92 15.69
CA LEU A 178 -36.80 40.59 15.76
C LEU A 178 -37.44 41.18 17.02
N GLN A 179 -36.72 41.23 18.15
CA GLN A 179 -37.15 41.88 19.38
C GLN A 179 -37.21 43.41 19.24
N ASP A 180 -36.26 44.03 18.53
CA ASP A 180 -36.33 45.45 18.15
C ASP A 180 -37.57 45.72 17.27
N GLN A 181 -37.77 44.94 16.20
CA GLN A 181 -38.95 45.03 15.34
C GLN A 181 -40.27 44.88 16.12
N LEU A 182 -40.38 43.87 17.00
CA LEU A 182 -41.55 43.70 17.87
C LEU A 182 -41.75 44.88 18.83
N SER A 183 -40.67 45.49 19.33
CA SER A 183 -40.77 46.69 20.17
C SER A 183 -41.27 47.91 19.38
N GLN A 184 -40.87 48.04 18.11
CA GLN A 184 -41.30 49.10 17.21
C GLN A 184 -42.75 48.92 16.76
N GLU A 185 -43.17 47.70 16.41
CA GLU A 185 -44.58 47.40 16.10
C GLU A 185 -45.48 47.56 17.33
N LYS A 186 -45.04 47.10 18.51
CA LYS A 186 -45.76 47.38 19.75
C LYS A 186 -45.92 48.88 19.97
N ARG A 187 -44.84 49.67 19.84
CA ARG A 187 -44.90 51.13 19.98
C ARG A 187 -45.84 51.80 18.96
N LYS A 188 -45.90 51.31 17.72
CA LYS A 188 -46.89 51.77 16.72
C LYS A 188 -48.32 51.43 17.15
N SER A 189 -48.53 50.22 17.65
CA SER A 189 -49.82 49.72 18.15
C SER A 189 -50.29 50.52 19.37
N ASP A 190 -49.42 50.76 20.36
CA ASP A 190 -49.71 51.59 21.54
C ASP A 190 -50.11 53.03 21.14
N ILE A 191 -49.44 53.63 20.14
CA ILE A 191 -49.79 54.95 19.58
C ILE A 191 -51.14 54.90 18.84
N LEU A 192 -51.46 53.80 18.15
CA LEU A 192 -52.75 53.61 17.49
C LEU A 192 -53.88 53.45 18.51
N PHE A 193 -53.70 52.62 19.56
CA PHE A 193 -54.65 52.48 20.65
C PHE A 193 -54.91 53.81 21.36
N TYR A 194 -53.88 54.61 21.64
CA TYR A 194 -54.04 55.94 22.23
C TYR A 194 -54.83 56.90 21.33
N ARG A 195 -54.63 56.85 20.01
CA ARG A 195 -55.46 57.62 19.05
C ARG A 195 -56.91 57.14 18.99
N LEU A 196 -57.13 55.82 19.05
CA LEU A 196 -58.47 55.24 19.07
C LEU A 196 -59.21 55.57 20.36
N ASP A 197 -58.54 55.55 21.52
CA ASP A 197 -59.11 55.97 22.81
C ASP A 197 -59.53 57.45 22.81
N ILE A 198 -58.72 58.34 22.22
CA ILE A 198 -59.08 59.75 22.03
C ILE A 198 -60.28 59.90 21.10
N GLU A 199 -60.29 59.21 19.95
CA GLU A 199 -61.40 59.31 18.98
C GLU A 199 -62.69 58.70 19.54
N ILE A 200 -62.62 57.60 20.31
CA ILE A 200 -63.75 57.01 21.04
C ILE A 200 -64.34 58.04 22.01
N LYS A 201 -63.52 58.64 22.88
CA LYS A 201 -63.97 59.69 23.83
C LYS A 201 -64.57 60.90 23.12
N LYS A 202 -64.04 61.25 21.94
CA LYS A 202 -64.63 62.29 21.09
C LYS A 202 -66.01 61.87 20.55
N ARG A 203 -66.19 60.62 20.09
CA ARG A 203 -67.50 60.10 19.65
C ARG A 203 -68.49 59.92 20.80
N GLU A 204 -68.03 59.54 21.99
CA GLU A 204 -68.88 59.46 23.19
C GLU A 204 -69.45 60.84 23.54
N ASN A 205 -68.62 61.89 23.52
CA ASN A 205 -69.08 63.27 23.72
C ASN A 205 -70.02 63.76 22.59
N GLU A 206 -69.72 63.44 21.32
CA GLU A 206 -70.61 63.75 20.19
C GLU A 206 -71.97 63.03 20.31
N LEU A 207 -71.97 61.76 20.74
CA LEU A 207 -73.18 60.96 20.93
C LEU A 207 -74.03 61.49 22.11
N LEU A 208 -73.40 61.92 23.21
CA LEU A 208 -74.10 62.57 24.32
C LEU A 208 -74.82 63.85 23.85
N SER A 209 -74.15 64.72 23.09
CA SER A 209 -74.76 65.91 22.49
C SER A 209 -75.97 65.56 21.61
N ILE A 210 -75.83 64.54 20.76
CA ILE A 210 -76.92 64.08 19.88
C ILE A 210 -78.10 63.49 20.68
N CYS A 211 -77.86 62.81 21.79
CA CYS A 211 -78.94 62.31 22.66
C CYS A 211 -79.65 63.43 23.43
N GLU A 212 -78.95 64.50 23.82
CA GLU A 212 -79.57 65.71 24.39
C GLU A 212 -80.42 66.44 23.34
N GLU A 213 -79.90 66.61 22.12
CA GLU A 213 -80.65 67.14 20.97
C GLU A 213 -81.90 66.30 20.65
N GLU A 214 -81.77 64.96 20.59
CA GLU A 214 -82.90 64.05 20.34
C GLU A 214 -83.97 64.15 21.42
N ALA A 215 -83.58 64.30 22.69
CA ALA A 215 -84.52 64.49 23.80
C ALA A 215 -85.31 65.80 23.63
N THR A 216 -84.65 66.91 23.29
CA THR A 216 -85.35 68.18 23.02
C THR A 216 -86.27 68.12 21.80
N MET A 217 -85.85 67.43 20.73
CA MET A 217 -86.66 67.33 19.52
C MET A 217 -87.87 66.39 19.71
N LYS A 218 -87.77 65.36 20.57
CA LYS A 218 -88.91 64.53 20.99
C LYS A 218 -90.00 65.36 21.68
N GLU A 219 -89.64 66.31 22.54
CA GLU A 219 -90.61 67.20 23.19
C GLU A 219 -91.27 68.17 22.18
N VAL A 220 -90.50 68.71 21.24
CA VAL A 220 -91.06 69.53 20.14
C VAL A 220 -92.02 68.72 19.26
N ILE A 221 -91.71 67.45 18.96
CA ILE A 221 -92.60 66.53 18.22
C ILE A 221 -93.86 66.22 19.03
N ASN A 222 -93.78 66.07 20.34
CA ASN A 222 -94.93 65.86 21.23
C ASN A 222 -95.91 67.04 21.16
N ILE A 223 -95.39 68.28 21.27
CA ILE A 223 -96.18 69.52 21.12
C ILE A 223 -96.81 69.61 19.72
N LEU A 224 -96.05 69.29 18.66
CA LEU A 224 -96.56 69.30 17.29
C LEU A 224 -97.68 68.25 17.08
N ASN A 225 -97.54 67.06 17.65
CA ASN A 225 -98.55 66.00 17.57
C ASN A 225 -99.86 66.41 18.26
N MET A 226 -99.80 67.12 19.40
CA MET A 226 -101.01 67.71 20.01
C MET A 226 -101.67 68.74 19.09
N SER A 227 -100.88 69.58 18.40
CA SER A 227 -101.42 70.52 17.41
C SER A 227 -102.04 69.84 16.18
N ILE A 228 -101.46 68.72 15.72
CA ILE A 228 -101.99 67.93 14.59
C ILE A 228 -103.28 67.21 15.00
N ALA A 229 -103.38 66.70 16.22
CA ALA A 229 -104.62 66.10 16.73
C ALA A 229 -105.80 67.09 16.70
N ASN A 230 -105.57 68.32 17.16
CA ASN A 230 -106.57 69.40 17.11
C ASN A 230 -106.97 69.76 15.66
N ALA A 231 -105.98 69.90 14.77
CA ALA A 231 -106.24 70.19 13.36
C ALA A 231 -107.00 69.05 12.64
N ASN A 232 -106.78 67.80 13.02
CA ASN A 232 -107.53 66.67 12.49
C ASN A 232 -109.00 66.68 12.96
N THR A 233 -109.28 67.05 14.21
CA THR A 233 -110.67 67.21 14.68
C THR A 233 -111.42 68.32 13.92
N ASP A 234 -110.74 69.41 13.55
CA ASP A 234 -111.33 70.46 12.70
C ASP A 234 -111.57 69.97 11.26
N LEU A 235 -110.68 69.14 10.72
CA LEU A 235 -110.83 68.53 9.39
C LEU A 235 -111.98 67.52 9.32
N GLU A 236 -112.25 66.74 10.38
CA GLU A 236 -113.41 65.85 10.41
C GLU A 236 -114.73 66.61 10.35
N VAL A 237 -114.83 67.79 10.98
CA VAL A 237 -116.00 68.69 10.86
C VAL A 237 -116.18 69.14 9.41
N LEU A 238 -115.11 69.64 8.77
CA LEU A 238 -115.13 70.09 7.37
C LEU A 238 -115.45 68.95 6.38
N GLN A 239 -114.95 67.74 6.61
CA GLN A 239 -115.22 66.60 5.73
C GLN A 239 -116.69 66.15 5.78
N ASN A 240 -117.36 66.31 6.92
CA ASN A 240 -118.79 66.04 7.04
C ASN A 240 -119.65 67.09 6.32
N GLU A 241 -119.23 68.37 6.31
CA GLU A 241 -119.86 69.39 5.45
C GLU A 241 -119.64 69.08 3.96
N HIS A 242 -118.42 68.71 3.55
CA HIS A 242 -118.12 68.40 2.15
C HIS A 242 -118.95 67.24 1.61
N LYS A 243 -119.11 66.14 2.37
CA LYS A 243 -120.00 65.00 1.99
C LYS A 243 -121.41 65.47 1.65
N ARG A 244 -121.95 66.41 2.43
CA ARG A 244 -123.30 66.98 2.23
C ARG A 244 -123.41 67.76 0.91
N LEU A 245 -122.31 68.35 0.44
CA LEU A 245 -122.22 69.04 -0.84
C LEU A 245 -122.01 68.09 -2.02
N THR A 246 -121.17 67.06 -1.87
CA THR A 246 -120.88 66.09 -2.95
C THR A 246 -122.12 65.29 -3.36
N GLN A 247 -123.02 64.97 -2.42
CA GLN A 247 -124.28 64.29 -2.74
C GLN A 247 -125.14 65.09 -3.72
N ALA A 248 -125.30 66.40 -3.52
CA ALA A 248 -126.04 67.28 -4.42
C ALA A 248 -125.40 67.46 -5.79
N TRP A 249 -124.09 67.20 -5.93
CA TRP A 249 -123.37 67.32 -7.21
C TRP A 249 -123.44 66.04 -8.05
N ASN A 250 -123.47 64.87 -7.42
CA ASN A 250 -123.49 63.58 -8.11
C ASN A 250 -124.77 63.34 -8.93
N GLU A 251 -125.91 63.92 -8.52
CA GLU A 251 -127.18 63.85 -9.26
C GLU A 251 -127.08 64.46 -10.67
N VAL A 252 -126.15 65.41 -10.89
CA VAL A 252 -125.96 66.10 -12.17
C VAL A 252 -125.11 65.27 -13.16
N ILE A 253 -124.11 64.53 -12.68
CA ILE A 253 -123.11 63.86 -13.54
C ILE A 253 -123.70 62.65 -14.30
N ILE A 254 -124.67 61.94 -13.71
CA ILE A 254 -125.27 60.72 -14.28
C ILE A 254 -125.92 61.01 -15.65
N ALA A 255 -126.41 62.24 -15.89
CA ALA A 255 -127.03 62.64 -17.15
C ALA A 255 -126.07 62.68 -18.36
N ILE A 256 -124.75 62.72 -18.14
CA ILE A 256 -123.75 62.97 -19.20
C ILE A 256 -123.13 61.67 -19.75
N GLN A 257 -122.87 60.68 -18.89
CA GLN A 257 -122.07 59.49 -19.24
C GLN A 257 -122.69 58.55 -20.31
N LEU A 258 -123.98 58.68 -20.60
CA LEU A 258 -124.68 57.83 -21.57
C LEU A 258 -124.28 58.07 -23.05
N ARG A 259 -123.54 59.14 -23.36
CA ARG A 259 -123.37 59.62 -24.75
C ARG A 259 -122.08 59.17 -25.46
N ASP A 260 -120.99 58.92 -24.74
CA ASP A 260 -119.64 58.80 -25.35
C ASP A 260 -119.21 57.36 -25.72
N LYS A 261 -119.95 56.34 -25.30
CA LYS A 261 -119.48 54.94 -25.26
C LYS A 261 -119.38 54.22 -26.63
N ILE A 262 -119.70 54.87 -27.74
CA ILE A 262 -119.99 54.19 -29.03
C ILE A 262 -118.82 54.22 -30.05
N LEU A 263 -117.86 55.15 -29.96
CA LEU A 263 -116.94 55.43 -31.09
C LEU A 263 -115.55 54.77 -31.07
N PHE A 264 -115.08 54.21 -29.96
CA PHE A 264 -113.69 53.74 -29.83
C PHE A 264 -113.48 52.26 -30.24
N GLN A 265 -113.85 51.91 -31.47
CA GLN A 265 -113.80 50.52 -31.99
C GLN A 265 -112.72 50.30 -33.09
N VAL A 266 -112.09 49.12 -33.03
CA VAL A 266 -111.48 48.35 -34.15
C VAL A 266 -110.24 48.94 -34.84
N GLN A 267 -109.03 48.55 -34.38
CA GLN A 267 -107.81 48.49 -35.24
C GLN A 267 -106.73 47.51 -34.69
N SER A 268 -106.46 46.40 -35.39
CA SER A 268 -105.45 45.36 -35.05
C SER A 268 -105.24 44.38 -36.25
N ALA A 269 -104.38 43.34 -36.29
CA ALA A 269 -103.37 42.78 -35.37
C ALA A 269 -102.24 42.05 -36.17
N ALA A 270 -100.98 42.06 -35.71
CA ALA A 270 -99.84 41.32 -36.32
C ALA A 270 -98.58 41.31 -35.39
N ARG A 271 -97.58 40.43 -35.46
CA ARG A 271 -97.38 39.05 -36.02
C ARG A 271 -96.08 38.45 -35.43
N GLU A 272 -95.79 37.17 -35.68
CA GLU A 272 -94.67 36.39 -35.07
C GLU A 272 -93.76 35.69 -36.09
N ALA A 273 -92.53 35.28 -35.70
CA ALA A 273 -91.69 34.32 -36.45
C ALA A 273 -90.54 33.63 -35.63
N MET A 274 -90.33 32.32 -35.90
CA MET A 274 -89.13 31.46 -35.75
C MET A 274 -88.55 31.00 -34.38
N LYS A 275 -88.45 29.65 -34.20
CA LYS A 275 -87.34 28.96 -33.48
C LYS A 275 -87.28 27.40 -33.66
N HIS A 276 -86.13 26.90 -34.14
CA HIS A 276 -85.41 25.63 -33.80
C HIS A 276 -85.82 24.20 -34.27
N ASN A 277 -84.84 23.28 -34.13
CA ASN A 277 -84.75 21.82 -34.46
C ASN A 277 -84.65 21.45 -35.97
N ILE A 278 -83.82 20.52 -36.51
CA ILE A 278 -82.82 19.50 -36.05
C ILE A 278 -83.30 18.02 -35.95
N ALA A 279 -82.81 17.13 -36.84
CA ALA A 279 -82.76 15.64 -36.77
C ALA A 279 -81.87 15.06 -37.91
N GLY A 280 -81.27 13.84 -37.80
CA GLY A 280 -80.60 13.23 -38.98
C GLY A 280 -79.59 12.07 -38.91
N ILE A 281 -79.38 11.33 -37.80
CA ILE A 281 -78.22 10.39 -37.68
C ILE A 281 -78.56 8.87 -37.69
N GLU A 282 -79.81 8.45 -37.59
CA GLU A 282 -80.15 7.03 -37.27
C GLU A 282 -80.22 6.05 -38.46
N ALA A 283 -80.07 6.50 -39.72
CA ALA A 283 -80.40 5.69 -40.91
C ALA A 283 -79.43 4.53 -41.24
N ILE A 284 -78.14 4.64 -40.89
CA ILE A 284 -77.08 3.79 -41.48
C ILE A 284 -77.03 2.36 -40.88
N LYS A 285 -77.58 2.14 -39.68
CA LYS A 285 -77.33 0.92 -38.88
C LYS A 285 -77.98 -0.38 -39.38
N LYS A 286 -78.77 -0.39 -40.47
CA LYS A 286 -79.67 -1.51 -40.81
C LYS A 286 -79.32 -2.34 -42.06
N GLN A 287 -78.31 -1.96 -42.85
CA GLN A 287 -78.00 -2.62 -44.14
C GLN A 287 -77.01 -3.80 -44.02
N ILE A 288 -76.15 -3.82 -42.99
CA ILE A 288 -74.98 -4.72 -42.91
C ILE A 288 -75.34 -6.20 -42.65
N GLY A 289 -76.56 -6.49 -42.18
CA GLY A 289 -76.93 -7.80 -41.63
C GLY A 289 -77.27 -8.93 -42.62
N LYS A 290 -77.24 -8.72 -43.95
CA LYS A 290 -77.77 -9.72 -44.92
C LYS A 290 -76.74 -10.43 -45.81
N GLU A 291 -75.54 -9.88 -46.00
CA GLU A 291 -74.54 -10.47 -46.91
C GLU A 291 -73.76 -11.67 -46.32
N MET A 292 -73.81 -11.87 -45.00
CA MET A 292 -72.87 -12.76 -44.30
C MET A 292 -73.18 -14.27 -44.40
N GLU A 293 -74.34 -14.68 -44.91
CA GLU A 293 -74.77 -16.09 -44.89
C GLU A 293 -74.56 -16.84 -46.21
N LEU A 294 -74.52 -16.17 -47.36
CA LEU A 294 -74.27 -16.83 -48.65
C LEU A 294 -72.81 -17.23 -48.83
N ASN A 295 -71.86 -16.45 -48.32
CA ASN A 295 -70.42 -16.66 -48.52
C ASN A 295 -69.95 -18.05 -48.02
N LYS A 296 -70.46 -18.47 -46.85
CA LYS A 296 -69.98 -19.64 -46.09
C LYS A 296 -70.07 -21.00 -46.80
N LYS A 297 -70.85 -21.13 -47.90
CA LYS A 297 -70.99 -22.41 -48.61
C LYS A 297 -69.94 -22.61 -49.71
N LEU A 298 -69.50 -21.55 -50.38
CA LEU A 298 -68.51 -21.62 -51.46
C LEU A 298 -67.09 -21.93 -50.95
N ASP A 299 -66.72 -21.41 -49.78
CA ASP A 299 -65.42 -21.67 -49.16
C ASP A 299 -65.13 -23.17 -48.99
N SER A 300 -66.14 -23.95 -48.59
CA SER A 300 -65.99 -25.39 -48.27
C SER A 300 -65.51 -26.27 -49.44
N PHE A 301 -65.78 -25.87 -50.69
CA PHE A 301 -65.34 -26.61 -51.89
C PHE A 301 -63.97 -26.12 -52.38
N LYS A 302 -63.73 -24.81 -52.28
CA LYS A 302 -62.44 -24.16 -52.57
C LYS A 302 -61.31 -24.70 -51.69
N GLN A 303 -61.61 -25.01 -50.43
CA GLN A 303 -60.67 -25.62 -49.47
C GLN A 303 -60.00 -26.88 -50.04
N ARG A 304 -60.78 -27.83 -50.54
CA ARG A 304 -60.31 -29.19 -50.83
C ARG A 304 -59.37 -29.27 -52.03
N LEU A 305 -59.62 -28.47 -53.08
CA LEU A 305 -58.72 -28.34 -54.23
C LEU A 305 -57.45 -27.54 -53.90
N ALA A 306 -57.51 -26.64 -52.90
CA ALA A 306 -56.32 -25.98 -52.40
C ALA A 306 -55.41 -26.99 -51.66
N ASP A 307 -55.97 -27.91 -50.86
CA ASP A 307 -55.19 -28.86 -50.06
C ASP A 307 -54.31 -29.80 -50.91
N GLU A 308 -54.83 -30.34 -52.03
CA GLU A 308 -54.05 -31.16 -52.97
C GLU A 308 -52.97 -30.33 -53.70
N THR A 309 -53.32 -29.13 -54.16
CA THR A 309 -52.36 -28.19 -54.77
C THR A 309 -51.25 -27.79 -53.79
N ASN A 310 -51.60 -27.65 -52.51
CA ASN A 310 -50.68 -27.37 -51.41
C ASN A 310 -49.78 -28.57 -51.06
N SER A 311 -50.05 -29.79 -51.54
CA SER A 311 -49.16 -30.94 -51.36
C SER A 311 -48.00 -30.89 -52.35
N LEU A 312 -48.28 -30.89 -53.65
CA LEU A 312 -47.25 -30.81 -54.70
C LEU A 312 -46.46 -29.50 -54.64
N ARG A 313 -47.09 -28.38 -54.23
CA ARG A 313 -46.38 -27.13 -53.97
C ARG A 313 -45.39 -27.25 -52.81
N ARG A 314 -45.63 -28.09 -51.79
CA ARG A 314 -44.68 -28.29 -50.68
C ARG A 314 -43.45 -29.06 -51.13
N GLU A 315 -43.60 -30.16 -51.86
CA GLU A 315 -42.47 -30.95 -52.34
C GLU A 315 -41.54 -30.12 -53.25
N CYS A 316 -42.09 -29.35 -54.19
CA CYS A 316 -41.32 -28.40 -54.99
C CYS A 316 -40.73 -27.24 -54.17
N GLN A 317 -41.40 -26.81 -53.09
CA GLN A 317 -40.87 -25.81 -52.18
C GLN A 317 -39.69 -26.38 -51.38
N ASP A 318 -39.75 -27.62 -50.89
CA ASP A 318 -38.69 -28.25 -50.09
C ASP A 318 -37.39 -28.45 -50.89
N GLU A 319 -37.47 -28.83 -52.18
CA GLU A 319 -36.30 -28.85 -53.07
C GLU A 319 -35.77 -27.43 -53.39
N SER A 320 -36.67 -26.49 -53.69
CA SER A 320 -36.31 -25.07 -53.92
C SER A 320 -35.64 -24.44 -52.70
N ASP A 321 -36.15 -24.75 -51.51
CA ASP A 321 -35.61 -24.36 -50.22
C ASP A 321 -34.23 -24.98 -49.97
N SER A 322 -34.04 -26.26 -50.34
CA SER A 322 -32.75 -26.95 -50.22
C SER A 322 -31.69 -26.29 -51.10
N LEU A 323 -32.01 -26.01 -52.37
CA LEU A 323 -31.15 -25.24 -53.27
C LEU A 323 -30.90 -23.82 -52.74
N SER A 324 -31.94 -23.12 -52.27
CA SER A 324 -31.82 -21.77 -51.70
C SER A 324 -30.95 -21.74 -50.44
N LYS A 325 -31.00 -22.77 -49.58
CA LYS A 325 -30.16 -22.91 -48.39
C LYS A 325 -28.69 -23.22 -48.73
N MET A 326 -28.41 -23.79 -49.90
CA MET A 326 -27.04 -24.02 -50.38
C MET A 326 -26.50 -22.83 -51.18
N GLN A 327 -27.37 -22.11 -51.90
CA GLN A 327 -27.06 -20.84 -52.56
C GLN A 327 -26.77 -19.75 -51.53
N ALA A 328 -27.62 -19.58 -50.51
CA ALA A 328 -27.36 -18.64 -49.41
C ALA A 328 -25.99 -18.89 -48.75
N LYS A 329 -25.67 -20.15 -48.39
CA LYS A 329 -24.34 -20.51 -47.85
C LYS A 329 -23.16 -20.24 -48.78
N LEU A 330 -23.39 -20.10 -50.09
CA LEU A 330 -22.37 -19.72 -51.07
C LEU A 330 -22.23 -18.19 -51.15
N ASP A 331 -23.35 -17.47 -51.09
CA ASP A 331 -23.42 -16.01 -51.09
C ASP A 331 -23.00 -15.38 -49.73
N ASP A 332 -23.12 -16.13 -48.63
CA ASP A 332 -22.61 -15.81 -47.29
C ASP A 332 -21.06 -15.79 -47.26
N LEU A 333 -20.38 -16.60 -48.08
CA LEU A 333 -18.91 -16.74 -48.03
C LEU A 333 -18.16 -15.44 -48.39
N PRO A 334 -18.59 -14.64 -49.40
CA PRO A 334 -18.16 -13.26 -49.57
C PRO A 334 -18.34 -12.38 -48.32
N GLU A 335 -19.41 -12.53 -47.55
CA GLU A 335 -19.62 -11.73 -46.33
C GLU A 335 -18.72 -12.20 -45.18
N PHE A 336 -18.52 -13.51 -45.01
CA PHE A 336 -17.50 -14.07 -44.10
C PHE A 336 -16.07 -13.67 -44.49
N LEU A 337 -15.77 -13.51 -45.79
CA LEU A 337 -14.49 -13.00 -46.25
C LEU A 337 -14.34 -11.48 -45.98
N ASN A 338 -15.38 -10.69 -46.24
CA ASN A 338 -15.37 -9.25 -46.00
C ASN A 338 -15.27 -8.91 -44.51
N THR A 339 -15.96 -9.66 -43.64
CA THR A 339 -15.86 -9.54 -42.18
C THR A 339 -14.47 -9.94 -41.71
N THR A 340 -13.93 -11.10 -42.11
CA THR A 340 -12.56 -11.48 -41.70
C THR A 340 -11.44 -10.59 -42.29
N GLU A 341 -11.64 -9.94 -43.43
CA GLU A 341 -10.73 -8.90 -43.95
C GLU A 341 -10.90 -7.57 -43.19
N ALA A 342 -12.11 -7.25 -42.70
CA ALA A 342 -12.37 -6.10 -41.83
C ALA A 342 -11.77 -6.30 -40.43
N ASP A 343 -12.03 -7.44 -39.78
CA ASP A 343 -11.41 -7.86 -38.51
C ASP A 343 -9.87 -7.77 -38.59
N LEU A 344 -9.29 -8.18 -39.72
CA LEU A 344 -7.85 -8.09 -39.96
C LEU A 344 -7.37 -6.65 -40.16
N GLN A 345 -8.18 -5.77 -40.76
CA GLN A 345 -7.84 -4.34 -40.84
C GLN A 345 -8.00 -3.62 -39.50
N ASP A 346 -8.99 -3.97 -38.69
CA ASP A 346 -9.19 -3.39 -37.37
C ASP A 346 -8.16 -3.91 -36.36
N ALA A 347 -7.79 -5.19 -36.38
CA ALA A 347 -6.63 -5.69 -35.62
C ALA A 347 -5.30 -5.05 -36.07
N LEU A 348 -5.15 -4.69 -37.35
CA LEU A 348 -3.99 -3.90 -37.82
C LEU A 348 -4.07 -2.44 -37.34
N ARG A 349 -5.25 -1.83 -37.29
CA ARG A 349 -5.46 -0.47 -36.75
C ARG A 349 -5.16 -0.45 -35.26
N GLU A 350 -5.68 -1.39 -34.48
CA GLU A 350 -5.36 -1.59 -33.06
C GLU A 350 -3.85 -1.80 -32.87
N GLY A 351 -3.21 -2.65 -33.67
CA GLY A 351 -1.75 -2.82 -33.65
C GLY A 351 -0.99 -1.51 -33.89
N THR A 352 -1.45 -0.67 -34.83
CA THR A 352 -0.88 0.68 -35.01
C THR A 352 -1.23 1.65 -33.89
N HIS A 353 -2.42 1.54 -33.29
CA HIS A 353 -2.86 2.38 -32.16
C HIS A 353 -1.97 2.12 -30.95
N LEU A 354 -1.88 0.85 -30.53
CA LEU A 354 -1.01 0.38 -29.46
C LEU A 354 0.46 0.76 -29.72
N PHE A 355 0.96 0.67 -30.95
CA PHE A 355 2.31 1.15 -31.29
C PHE A 355 2.46 2.68 -31.12
N THR A 356 1.44 3.48 -31.49
CA THR A 356 1.47 4.92 -31.18
C THR A 356 1.31 5.21 -29.70
N GLU A 357 0.64 4.36 -28.92
CA GLU A 357 0.47 4.51 -27.48
C GLU A 357 1.73 4.16 -26.70
N ILE A 358 2.38 3.04 -27.03
CA ILE A 358 3.74 2.73 -26.55
C ILE A 358 4.65 3.94 -26.83
N ARG A 359 4.63 4.50 -28.05
CA ARG A 359 5.42 5.69 -28.37
C ARG A 359 4.99 6.97 -27.63
N LYS A 360 3.70 7.14 -27.28
CA LYS A 360 3.24 8.23 -26.40
C LYS A 360 3.77 8.02 -24.97
N LEU A 361 3.75 6.79 -24.49
CA LEU A 361 4.24 6.38 -23.17
C LEU A 361 5.76 6.54 -23.06
N ASP A 362 6.54 6.14 -24.07
CA ASP A 362 7.98 6.42 -24.15
C ASP A 362 8.26 7.93 -24.01
N ILE A 363 7.55 8.75 -24.78
CA ILE A 363 7.67 10.22 -24.74
C ILE A 363 7.17 10.81 -23.40
N ALA A 364 6.23 10.14 -22.71
CA ALA A 364 5.80 10.52 -21.37
C ALA A 364 6.83 10.12 -20.30
N LEU A 365 7.44 8.95 -20.44
CA LEU A 365 8.47 8.39 -19.58
C LEU A 365 9.77 9.20 -19.66
N ASP A 366 10.17 9.64 -20.86
CA ASP A 366 11.24 10.64 -21.05
C ASP A 366 10.92 11.99 -20.38
N LYS A 367 9.65 12.45 -20.44
CA LYS A 367 9.21 13.65 -19.71
C LYS A 367 9.27 13.43 -18.20
N PHE A 368 8.86 12.27 -17.69
CA PHE A 368 8.96 11.93 -16.27
C PHE A 368 10.42 11.80 -15.82
N PHE A 369 11.34 11.26 -16.63
CA PHE A 369 12.77 11.27 -16.32
C PHE A 369 13.36 12.69 -16.34
N THR A 370 13.06 13.52 -17.33
CA THR A 370 13.55 14.92 -17.34
C THR A 370 12.92 15.77 -16.22
N GLN A 371 11.68 15.47 -15.81
CA GLN A 371 11.07 16.05 -14.61
C GLN A 371 11.73 15.53 -13.33
N LYS A 372 12.01 14.23 -13.23
CA LYS A 372 12.74 13.61 -12.11
C LYS A 372 14.09 14.28 -11.93
N PHE A 373 14.92 14.35 -12.97
CA PHE A 373 16.23 15.01 -12.91
C PHE A 373 16.12 16.48 -12.49
N ARG A 374 15.11 17.22 -12.98
CA ARG A 374 14.84 18.59 -12.51
C ARG A 374 14.45 18.62 -11.03
N THR A 375 13.63 17.69 -10.55
CA THR A 375 13.27 17.64 -9.13
C THR A 375 14.48 17.27 -8.26
N GLU A 376 15.32 16.31 -8.67
CA GLU A 376 16.57 15.97 -8.01
C GLU A 376 17.54 17.16 -7.97
N GLU A 377 17.69 17.91 -9.08
CA GLU A 377 18.47 19.14 -9.12
C GLU A 377 17.90 20.22 -8.18
N THR A 378 16.57 20.39 -8.10
CA THR A 378 15.96 21.31 -7.13
C THR A 378 16.09 20.83 -5.68
N ILE A 379 16.09 19.53 -5.41
CA ILE A 379 16.32 18.96 -4.07
C ILE A 379 17.78 19.20 -3.65
N LEU A 380 18.75 18.98 -4.55
CA LEU A 380 20.16 19.30 -4.30
C LEU A 380 20.36 20.81 -4.08
N ARG A 381 19.71 21.65 -4.88
CA ARG A 381 19.75 23.12 -4.73
C ARG A 381 19.10 23.57 -3.42
N LEU A 382 17.95 23.01 -3.04
CA LEU A 382 17.31 23.25 -1.75
C LEU A 382 18.16 22.75 -0.58
N ALA A 383 18.85 21.62 -0.70
CA ALA A 383 19.79 21.15 0.32
C ALA A 383 21.00 22.10 0.46
N GLN A 384 21.52 22.63 -0.65
CA GLN A 384 22.55 23.67 -0.64
C GLN A 384 22.03 24.98 -0.03
N ASP A 385 20.82 25.42 -0.38
CA ASP A 385 20.17 26.60 0.19
C ASP A 385 19.82 26.39 1.68
N HIS A 386 19.52 25.17 2.12
CA HIS A 386 19.40 24.81 3.54
C HIS A 386 20.75 24.92 4.27
N LEU A 387 21.84 24.41 3.70
CA LEU A 387 23.19 24.58 4.27
C LEU A 387 23.66 26.04 4.30
N ILE A 388 23.22 26.88 3.34
CA ILE A 388 23.48 28.33 3.33
C ILE A 388 22.57 29.05 4.33
N THR A 389 21.29 28.69 4.39
CA THR A 389 20.34 29.31 5.33
C THR A 389 20.61 28.88 6.76
N ASP A 390 21.16 27.71 7.05
CA ASP A 390 21.61 27.33 8.40
C ASP A 390 22.83 28.14 8.87
N LYS A 391 23.76 28.42 7.95
CA LYS A 391 24.84 29.39 8.23
C LYS A 391 24.27 30.80 8.45
N ALA A 392 23.22 31.17 7.70
CA ALA A 392 22.54 32.45 7.86
C ALA A 392 21.64 32.52 9.11
N THR A 393 21.01 31.43 9.57
CA THR A 393 20.22 31.37 10.81
C THR A 393 21.15 31.36 12.02
N ALA A 394 22.28 30.67 11.97
CA ALA A 394 23.34 30.77 12.98
C ALA A 394 23.87 32.22 13.08
N TYR A 395 24.10 32.90 11.95
CA TYR A 395 24.48 34.32 11.95
C TYR A 395 23.35 35.24 12.46
N ARG A 396 22.09 35.00 12.06
CA ARG A 396 20.91 35.72 12.55
C ARG A 396 20.66 35.49 14.04
N LEU A 397 20.91 34.29 14.57
CA LEU A 397 20.87 33.96 16.00
C LEU A 397 21.96 34.71 16.76
N LYS A 398 23.18 34.78 16.22
CA LYS A 398 24.27 35.60 16.79
C LYS A 398 23.94 37.10 16.77
N LEU A 399 23.23 37.57 15.73
CA LEU A 399 22.71 38.95 15.66
C LEU A 399 21.55 39.18 16.65
N LEU A 400 20.65 38.21 16.78
CA LEU A 400 19.50 38.23 17.68
C LEU A 400 19.93 38.22 19.14
N GLY A 401 20.93 37.42 19.50
CA GLY A 401 21.54 37.43 20.85
C GLY A 401 22.12 38.81 21.17
N LYS A 402 22.92 39.40 20.28
CA LYS A 402 23.41 40.78 20.41
C LYS A 402 22.29 41.83 20.47
N SER A 403 21.16 41.58 19.79
CA SER A 403 19.99 42.46 19.81
C SER A 403 19.21 42.34 21.14
N GLN A 404 19.04 41.13 21.66
CA GLN A 404 18.44 40.86 22.98
C GLN A 404 19.31 41.40 24.12
N GLU A 405 20.64 41.28 24.02
CA GLU A 405 21.60 41.87 24.95
C GLU A 405 21.53 43.41 24.94
N LYS A 406 21.52 44.03 23.74
CA LYS A 406 21.26 45.47 23.61
C LYS A 406 19.90 45.86 24.18
N ARG A 407 18.83 45.12 23.91
CA ARG A 407 17.49 45.39 24.45
C ARG A 407 17.50 45.30 25.98
N ARG A 408 18.07 44.25 26.57
CA ARG A 408 18.21 44.09 28.02
C ARG A 408 18.99 45.25 28.66
N ASN A 409 20.03 45.74 28.00
CA ASN A 409 20.77 46.92 28.45
C ASN A 409 19.93 48.22 28.34
N VAL A 410 19.11 48.36 27.29
CA VAL A 410 18.14 49.45 27.17
C VAL A 410 17.06 49.34 28.24
N ASP A 411 16.49 48.16 28.49
CA ASP A 411 15.46 47.91 29.53
C ASP A 411 16.01 48.23 30.94
N LEU A 412 17.26 47.85 31.22
CA LEU A 412 17.98 48.23 32.45
C LEU A 412 18.23 49.74 32.53
N SER A 413 18.49 50.42 31.42
CA SER A 413 18.62 51.88 31.39
C SER A 413 17.28 52.59 31.58
N LEU A 414 16.20 52.06 30.99
CA LEU A 414 14.83 52.54 31.13
C LEU A 414 14.37 52.42 32.59
N SER A 415 14.63 51.27 33.23
CA SER A 415 14.32 51.05 34.64
C SER A 415 15.07 52.03 35.56
N LYS A 416 16.35 52.33 35.27
CA LYS A 416 17.12 53.38 35.98
C LYS A 416 16.49 54.78 35.81
N VAL A 417 16.13 55.14 34.58
CA VAL A 417 15.49 56.44 34.26
C VAL A 417 14.10 56.54 34.87
N GLN A 418 13.31 55.46 34.89
CA GLN A 418 12.02 55.37 35.57
C GLN A 418 12.16 55.54 37.08
N ASN A 419 13.17 54.94 37.70
CA ASN A 419 13.44 55.13 39.12
C ASN A 419 13.87 56.58 39.44
N GLN A 420 14.73 57.17 38.60
CA GLN A 420 15.07 58.60 38.70
C GLN A 420 13.82 59.49 38.54
N LEU A 421 12.95 59.20 37.58
CA LEU A 421 11.68 59.92 37.38
C LEU A 421 10.74 59.77 38.58
N SER A 422 10.64 58.58 39.18
CA SER A 422 9.88 58.36 40.42
C SER A 422 10.42 59.18 41.59
N ILE A 423 11.74 59.31 41.73
CA ILE A 423 12.38 60.17 42.73
C ILE A 423 12.05 61.64 42.47
N SER A 424 12.20 62.11 41.23
CA SER A 424 11.86 63.49 40.87
C SER A 424 10.36 63.80 41.02
N MET A 425 9.46 62.85 40.74
CA MET A 425 8.02 63.00 40.98
C MET A 425 7.71 63.09 42.48
N LEU A 426 8.39 62.30 43.32
CA LEU A 426 8.28 62.39 44.78
C LEU A 426 8.74 63.76 45.29
N GLU A 427 9.81 64.31 44.73
CA GLU A 427 10.30 65.67 45.06
C GLU A 427 9.34 66.77 44.58
N VAL A 428 8.77 66.66 43.38
CA VAL A 428 7.74 67.57 42.88
C VAL A 428 6.48 67.54 43.76
N GLU A 429 6.04 66.38 44.22
CA GLU A 429 4.85 66.31 45.09
C GLU A 429 5.15 66.79 46.52
N LYS A 430 6.35 66.56 47.06
CA LYS A 430 6.82 67.21 48.30
C LYS A 430 6.80 68.74 48.18
N LEU A 431 7.32 69.28 47.07
CA LEU A 431 7.31 70.72 46.79
C LEU A 431 5.87 71.25 46.61
N ARG A 432 4.96 70.47 46.01
CA ARG A 432 3.52 70.80 45.98
C ARG A 432 2.91 70.88 47.37
N CYS A 433 3.20 69.94 48.28
CA CYS A 433 2.72 70.02 49.66
C CYS A 433 3.22 71.29 50.37
N VAL A 434 4.50 71.67 50.17
CA VAL A 434 5.03 72.94 50.69
C VAL A 434 4.28 74.14 50.09
N VAL A 435 4.13 74.21 48.77
CA VAL A 435 3.39 75.30 48.08
C VAL A 435 1.91 75.35 48.48
N PHE A 436 1.28 74.20 48.78
CA PHE A 436 -0.08 74.14 49.29
C PHE A 436 -0.19 74.72 50.71
N ASN A 437 0.73 74.37 51.60
CA ASN A 437 0.79 74.90 52.96
C ASN A 437 1.05 76.42 52.97
N GLU A 438 1.98 76.90 52.13
CA GLU A 438 2.25 78.34 51.96
C GLU A 438 1.04 79.10 51.39
N ARG A 439 0.29 78.50 50.45
CA ARG A 439 -0.97 79.08 49.97
C ARG A 439 -2.03 79.16 51.09
N ALA A 440 -2.21 78.10 51.87
CA ALA A 440 -3.16 78.09 52.98
C ALA A 440 -2.78 79.13 54.06
N TYR A 441 -1.48 79.33 54.33
CA TYR A 441 -0.98 80.40 55.18
C TYR A 441 -1.26 81.79 54.59
N ASN A 442 -1.03 81.98 53.29
CA ASN A 442 -1.27 83.24 52.59
C ASN A 442 -2.77 83.59 52.51
N ASP A 443 -3.66 82.62 52.35
CA ASP A 443 -5.11 82.85 52.46
C ASP A 443 -5.54 83.16 53.92
N SER A 444 -4.82 82.65 54.93
CA SER A 444 -4.99 83.07 56.33
C SER A 444 -4.56 84.51 56.58
N THR A 445 -3.45 84.99 55.99
CA THR A 445 -3.06 86.40 56.08
C THR A 445 -3.97 87.30 55.26
N LYS A 446 -4.43 86.87 54.08
CA LYS A 446 -5.39 87.60 53.23
C LYS A 446 -6.77 87.76 53.87
N THR A 447 -7.27 86.74 54.59
CA THR A 447 -8.51 86.86 55.38
C THR A 447 -8.35 87.77 56.61
N LYS A 448 -7.17 87.75 57.27
CA LYS A 448 -6.83 88.73 58.32
C LYS A 448 -6.78 90.16 57.76
N LEU A 449 -6.18 90.37 56.59
CA LEU A 449 -6.14 91.66 55.88
C LEU A 449 -7.55 92.17 55.60
N LYS A 450 -8.41 91.34 54.98
CA LYS A 450 -9.80 91.70 54.67
C LYS A 450 -10.62 92.05 55.93
N ASN A 451 -10.34 91.39 57.05
CA ASN A 451 -10.95 91.75 58.34
C ASN A 451 -10.42 93.08 58.93
N ALA A 452 -9.21 93.51 58.58
CA ALA A 452 -8.70 94.84 58.89
C ALA A 452 -9.29 95.91 57.95
N GLU A 453 -9.40 95.63 56.64
CA GLU A 453 -10.10 96.49 55.67
C GLU A 453 -11.56 96.75 56.08
N ASN A 454 -12.28 95.70 56.47
CA ASN A 454 -13.65 95.81 57.00
C ASN A 454 -13.74 96.72 58.24
N LYS A 455 -12.75 96.64 59.16
CA LYS A 455 -12.66 97.55 60.33
C LYS A 455 -12.32 98.98 59.92
N SER A 456 -11.47 99.17 58.91
CA SER A 456 -11.19 100.50 58.35
C SER A 456 -12.46 101.11 57.74
N SER A 457 -13.24 100.31 57.01
CA SER A 457 -14.51 100.75 56.41
C SER A 457 -15.57 101.10 57.47
N THR A 458 -15.65 100.38 58.59
CA THR A 458 -16.58 100.78 59.67
C THR A 458 -16.15 102.07 60.38
N LEU A 459 -14.84 102.32 60.53
CA LEU A 459 -14.32 103.60 61.02
C LEU A 459 -14.56 104.74 60.03
N GLU A 460 -14.35 104.52 58.73
CA GLU A 460 -14.63 105.50 57.66
C GLU A 460 -16.13 105.85 57.58
N ASN A 461 -17.01 104.86 57.74
CA ASN A 461 -18.45 105.09 57.85
C ASN A 461 -18.83 105.81 59.17
N GLY A 462 -18.04 105.67 60.23
CA GLY A 462 -18.12 106.50 61.43
C GLY A 462 -17.77 107.96 61.15
N LEU A 463 -16.65 108.21 60.46
CA LEU A 463 -16.24 109.55 60.02
C LEU A 463 -17.29 110.21 59.11
N LYS A 464 -17.88 109.46 58.17
CA LYS A 464 -18.98 109.95 57.32
C LYS A 464 -20.22 110.35 58.12
N LYS A 465 -20.58 109.61 59.18
CA LYS A 465 -21.67 110.01 60.10
C LYS A 465 -21.36 111.30 60.86
N ILE A 466 -20.12 111.48 61.32
CA ILE A 466 -19.67 112.72 61.98
C ILE A 466 -19.69 113.90 60.99
N HIS A 467 -19.26 113.69 59.75
CA HIS A 467 -19.30 114.70 58.69
C HIS A 467 -20.74 115.18 58.41
N ILE A 468 -21.69 114.26 58.28
CA ILE A 468 -23.12 114.58 58.13
C ILE A 468 -23.66 115.37 59.34
N GLN A 469 -23.22 115.07 60.57
CA GLN A 469 -23.61 115.86 61.75
C GLN A 469 -23.05 117.29 61.74
N ILE A 470 -21.85 117.50 61.18
CA ILE A 470 -21.28 118.84 60.98
C ILE A 470 -22.09 119.61 59.93
N GLU A 471 -22.41 118.97 58.80
CA GLU A 471 -23.20 119.54 57.71
C GLU A 471 -24.62 119.97 58.16
N ILE A 472 -25.27 119.15 59.00
CA ILE A 472 -26.56 119.49 59.62
C ILE A 472 -26.45 120.72 60.55
N LYS A 473 -25.34 120.86 61.29
CA LYS A 473 -25.11 122.05 62.13
C LYS A 473 -24.82 123.31 61.31
N MET A 474 -24.15 123.19 60.16
CA MET A 474 -23.98 124.33 59.23
C MET A 474 -25.34 124.80 58.68
N LYS A 475 -26.18 123.88 58.22
CA LYS A 475 -27.51 124.20 57.65
C LYS A 475 -28.49 124.78 58.68
N LEU A 476 -28.32 124.48 59.97
CA LEU A 476 -29.04 125.16 61.05
C LEU A 476 -28.58 126.61 61.26
N TYR A 477 -27.33 126.93 60.94
CA TYR A 477 -26.78 128.29 61.02
C TYR A 477 -27.34 129.17 59.90
N GLU A 478 -27.34 128.68 58.65
CA GLU A 478 -27.96 129.34 57.50
C GLU A 478 -29.45 129.66 57.74
N LYS A 479 -30.17 128.72 58.37
CA LYS A 479 -31.62 128.85 58.64
C LYS A 479 -31.98 129.83 59.77
N ILE A 480 -30.99 130.34 60.51
CA ILE A 480 -31.16 131.50 61.41
C ILE A 480 -30.97 132.81 60.61
N ASN A 481 -30.13 132.80 59.59
CA ASN A 481 -29.82 133.98 58.77
C ASN A 481 -31.03 134.43 57.93
N CYS A 482 -31.68 133.53 57.19
CA CYS A 482 -32.84 133.87 56.36
C CYS A 482 -34.05 134.40 57.15
N LYS A 483 -34.16 134.09 58.45
CA LYS A 483 -35.24 134.61 59.31
C LYS A 483 -35.14 136.11 59.62
N ILE A 484 -34.06 136.76 59.19
CA ILE A 484 -33.90 138.22 59.24
C ILE A 484 -34.49 138.88 57.98
N GLU A 485 -34.69 138.12 56.89
CA GLU A 485 -35.05 138.65 55.56
C GLU A 485 -36.55 138.48 55.23
N GLU A 486 -37.26 137.54 55.86
CA GLU A 486 -38.67 137.21 55.55
C GLU A 486 -39.74 138.16 56.19
N MET A 487 -39.39 139.37 56.63
CA MET A 487 -40.30 140.27 57.36
C MET A 487 -41.15 141.25 56.50
N ASP A 488 -40.87 141.42 55.20
CA ASP A 488 -41.20 142.68 54.50
C ASP A 488 -42.41 142.74 53.50
N HIS A 489 -43.12 141.66 53.10
CA HIS A 489 -44.17 141.73 52.03
C HIS A 489 -45.34 140.68 52.05
N LEU A 490 -46.63 141.07 51.85
CA LEU A 490 -47.82 140.18 51.55
C LEU A 490 -49.17 140.88 51.11
N PHE A 491 -50.21 140.10 50.65
CA PHE A 491 -51.61 140.39 50.09
C PHE A 491 -51.77 140.41 48.53
N GLY A 492 -52.92 140.33 47.79
CA GLY A 492 -54.44 140.18 47.90
C GLY A 492 -55.12 140.53 46.51
N ASP A 493 -56.42 140.45 46.10
CA ASP A 493 -57.74 139.78 46.42
C ASP A 493 -58.77 139.96 45.20
N ALA A 494 -59.94 139.24 45.05
CA ALA A 494 -60.87 139.32 43.85
C ALA A 494 -62.31 138.67 43.87
N SER A 495 -63.34 139.14 43.08
CA SER A 495 -64.56 138.39 42.55
C SER A 495 -65.66 139.22 41.77
N GLY A 496 -66.65 138.60 41.02
CA GLY A 496 -67.97 139.23 40.65
C GLY A 496 -68.85 138.81 39.40
N ASN A 497 -70.18 138.62 39.60
CA ASN A 497 -71.45 138.86 38.79
C ASN A 497 -71.91 138.17 37.42
N PRO A 498 -73.26 138.16 37.07
CA PRO A 498 -73.91 137.37 35.95
C PRO A 498 -74.96 138.08 34.98
N THR A 499 -75.61 137.38 34.01
CA THR A 499 -76.77 137.84 33.10
C THR A 499 -77.78 136.72 32.72
N ASP A 500 -77.73 135.58 33.39
CA ASP A 500 -77.89 134.28 32.69
C ASP A 500 -79.33 133.78 32.40
N LEU A 501 -80.39 134.36 32.97
CA LEU A 501 -81.69 133.67 33.02
C LEU A 501 -82.44 133.60 31.68
N LYS A 502 -82.21 134.55 30.77
CA LYS A 502 -82.74 134.46 29.38
C LYS A 502 -81.85 133.58 28.50
N ILE A 503 -80.54 133.62 28.76
CA ILE A 503 -79.53 132.73 28.16
C ILE A 503 -79.91 131.27 28.44
N LYS A 504 -80.21 130.91 29.71
CA LYS A 504 -80.63 129.57 30.18
C LYS A 504 -81.81 128.93 29.44
N GLN A 505 -82.65 129.71 28.75
CA GLN A 505 -83.77 129.17 27.96
C GLN A 505 -83.36 128.86 26.50
N LEU A 506 -82.45 129.65 25.92
CA LEU A 506 -81.80 129.34 24.64
C LEU A 506 -80.75 128.23 24.79
N GLU A 507 -79.96 128.26 25.87
CA GLU A 507 -79.06 127.18 26.29
C GLU A 507 -79.80 125.85 26.33
N LYS A 508 -81.01 125.76 26.90
CA LYS A 508 -81.76 124.48 26.91
C LYS A 508 -82.08 123.95 25.52
N SER A 509 -82.42 124.82 24.56
CA SER A 509 -82.70 124.41 23.18
C SER A 509 -81.42 124.01 22.44
N ILE A 510 -80.35 124.79 22.62
CA ILE A 510 -79.00 124.49 22.13
C ILE A 510 -78.52 123.15 22.71
N HIS A 511 -78.69 122.91 24.01
CA HIS A 511 -78.19 121.73 24.71
C HIS A 511 -78.91 120.43 24.31
N ILE A 512 -80.18 120.52 23.90
CA ILE A 512 -80.89 119.39 23.26
C ILE A 512 -80.26 119.10 21.89
N GLY A 513 -79.94 120.13 21.10
CA GLY A 513 -79.18 119.99 19.86
C GLY A 513 -77.76 119.43 20.09
N GLU A 514 -77.03 119.92 21.09
CA GLU A 514 -75.72 119.40 21.50
C GLU A 514 -75.79 117.97 22.01
N LEU A 515 -76.89 117.55 22.64
CA LEU A 515 -77.11 116.17 23.05
C LEU A 515 -77.26 115.28 21.81
N GLN A 516 -78.15 115.65 20.89
CA GLN A 516 -78.32 114.94 19.62
C GLN A 516 -77.04 114.91 18.77
N VAL A 517 -76.26 115.99 18.74
CA VAL A 517 -74.94 116.02 18.08
C VAL A 517 -73.95 115.10 18.78
N ARG A 518 -73.91 115.05 20.12
CA ARG A 518 -73.08 114.11 20.88
C ARG A 518 -73.49 112.66 20.66
N GLU A 519 -74.79 112.36 20.57
CA GLU A 519 -75.30 111.02 20.24
C GLU A 519 -74.87 110.58 18.84
N HIS A 520 -75.02 111.45 17.83
CA HIS A 520 -74.53 111.17 16.47
C HIS A 520 -73.00 111.05 16.41
N GLN A 521 -72.24 111.85 17.19
CA GLN A 521 -70.79 111.71 17.31
C GLN A 521 -70.39 110.39 17.96
N GLN A 522 -71.07 109.96 19.04
CA GLN A 522 -70.83 108.66 19.68
C GLN A 522 -71.15 107.51 18.73
N PHE A 523 -72.26 107.59 17.99
CA PHE A 523 -72.61 106.60 16.97
C PHE A 523 -71.57 106.56 15.84
N TRP A 524 -71.09 107.72 15.37
CA TRP A 524 -70.04 107.80 14.36
C TRP A 524 -68.71 107.24 14.86
N ILE A 525 -68.30 107.53 16.09
CA ILE A 525 -67.09 106.97 16.74
C ILE A 525 -67.24 105.45 16.94
N MET A 526 -68.44 104.95 17.27
CA MET A 526 -68.72 103.52 17.37
C MET A 526 -68.57 102.83 16.00
N LEU A 527 -69.14 103.43 14.95
CA LEU A 527 -69.05 102.92 13.58
C LEU A 527 -67.61 102.99 13.02
N GLN A 528 -66.88 104.06 13.34
CA GLN A 528 -65.46 104.22 13.00
C GLN A 528 -64.61 103.15 13.69
N ASN A 529 -64.80 102.92 15.00
CA ASN A 529 -64.11 101.85 15.73
C ASN A 529 -64.49 100.46 15.19
N HIS A 530 -65.74 100.23 14.81
CA HIS A 530 -66.15 98.98 14.16
C HIS A 530 -65.43 98.78 12.82
N PHE A 531 -65.34 99.82 11.98
CA PHE A 531 -64.62 99.78 10.72
C PHE A 531 -63.10 99.58 10.90
N VAL A 532 -62.48 100.24 11.88
CA VAL A 532 -61.07 100.02 12.25
C VAL A 532 -60.85 98.58 12.70
N ASN A 533 -61.69 98.05 13.59
CA ASN A 533 -61.60 96.66 14.05
C ASN A 533 -61.82 95.63 12.93
N LEU A 534 -62.70 95.90 11.96
CA LEU A 534 -62.84 95.07 10.75
C LEU A 534 -61.61 95.16 9.84
N SER A 535 -61.02 96.35 9.68
CA SER A 535 -59.79 96.55 8.90
C SER A 535 -58.59 95.83 9.55
N GLN A 536 -58.50 95.87 10.88
CA GLN A 536 -57.53 95.14 11.70
C GLN A 536 -57.68 93.63 11.47
N LYS A 537 -58.88 93.07 11.71
CA LYS A 537 -59.17 91.64 11.47
C LYS A 537 -58.86 91.19 10.03
N ARG A 538 -59.20 92.01 9.03
CA ARG A 538 -58.86 91.75 7.62
C ARG A 538 -57.35 91.71 7.39
N ASN A 539 -56.59 92.59 8.04
CA ASN A 539 -55.13 92.61 7.95
C ASN A 539 -54.49 91.39 8.64
N ASP A 540 -55.03 90.99 9.79
CA ASP A 540 -54.56 89.82 10.54
C ASP A 540 -54.84 88.52 9.76
N GLN A 541 -56.05 88.37 9.20
CA GLN A 541 -56.39 87.29 8.27
C GLN A 541 -55.49 87.28 7.02
N LEU A 542 -55.15 88.45 6.47
CA LEU A 542 -54.22 88.55 5.34
C LEU A 542 -52.81 88.06 5.73
N ASN A 543 -52.35 88.36 6.95
CA ASN A 543 -51.09 87.87 7.49
C ASN A 543 -51.11 86.35 7.71
N GLU A 544 -52.19 85.78 8.26
CA GLU A 544 -52.36 84.33 8.39
C GLU A 544 -52.35 83.63 7.01
N ILE A 545 -53.02 84.20 6.01
CA ILE A 545 -52.99 83.72 4.62
C ILE A 545 -51.55 83.78 4.03
N GLN A 546 -50.75 84.79 4.37
CA GLN A 546 -49.34 84.84 3.96
C GLN A 546 -48.48 83.80 4.70
N VAL A 547 -48.68 83.60 6.00
CA VAL A 547 -47.93 82.62 6.81
C VAL A 547 -48.25 81.20 6.36
N THR A 548 -49.52 80.85 6.19
CA THR A 548 -49.95 79.54 5.69
C THR A 548 -49.46 79.27 4.26
N ARG A 549 -49.47 80.27 3.36
CA ARG A 549 -48.84 80.16 2.03
C ARG A 549 -47.33 79.87 2.11
N LYS A 550 -46.59 80.53 3.01
CA LYS A 550 -45.15 80.28 3.25
C LYS A 550 -44.92 78.87 3.79
N GLN A 551 -45.69 78.44 4.79
CA GLN A 551 -45.64 77.08 5.34
C GLN A 551 -45.92 76.00 4.27
N LEU A 552 -46.97 76.20 3.45
CA LEU A 552 -47.36 75.28 2.38
C LEU A 552 -46.30 75.21 1.26
N SER A 553 -45.61 76.33 0.96
CA SER A 553 -44.44 76.34 0.07
C SER A 553 -43.27 75.51 0.64
N ILE A 554 -42.94 75.68 1.93
CA ILE A 554 -41.91 74.89 2.61
C ILE A 554 -42.27 73.41 2.64
N ILE A 555 -43.54 73.05 2.87
CA ILE A 555 -44.02 71.66 2.85
C ILE A 555 -43.89 71.05 1.45
N ARG A 556 -44.27 71.76 0.39
CA ARG A 556 -44.07 71.32 -1.00
C ARG A 556 -42.60 71.10 -1.34
N GLN A 557 -41.71 72.00 -0.92
CA GLN A 557 -40.27 71.85 -1.12
C GLN A 557 -39.68 70.66 -0.35
N LYS A 558 -40.16 70.41 0.88
CA LYS A 558 -39.79 69.22 1.66
C LYS A 558 -40.29 67.92 1.03
N SER A 559 -41.53 67.87 0.50
CA SER A 559 -42.03 66.71 -0.26
C SER A 559 -41.10 66.42 -1.43
N LEU A 560 -40.90 67.41 -2.32
CA LEU A 560 -40.08 67.25 -3.51
C LEU A 560 -38.65 66.74 -3.21
N LYS A 561 -38.05 67.18 -2.09
CA LYS A 561 -36.75 66.67 -1.64
C LYS A 561 -36.83 65.21 -1.16
N SER A 562 -37.84 64.85 -0.36
CA SER A 562 -38.08 63.46 0.05
C SER A 562 -38.35 62.54 -1.14
N ASP A 563 -39.11 63.02 -2.13
CA ASP A 563 -39.46 62.28 -3.35
C ASP A 563 -38.20 62.02 -4.20
N GLN A 564 -37.31 63.01 -4.34
CA GLN A 564 -36.00 62.85 -4.98
C GLN A 564 -35.07 61.88 -4.23
N GLU A 565 -35.02 61.96 -2.89
CA GLU A 565 -34.24 61.03 -2.07
C GLU A 565 -34.77 59.60 -2.14
N LEU A 566 -36.09 59.42 -2.20
CA LEU A 566 -36.76 58.14 -2.45
C LEU A 566 -36.37 57.57 -3.82
N GLU A 567 -36.40 58.36 -4.88
CA GLU A 567 -36.09 57.87 -6.23
C GLU A 567 -34.58 57.55 -6.40
N ILE A 568 -33.69 58.29 -5.73
CA ILE A 568 -32.27 57.95 -5.67
C ILE A 568 -32.07 56.63 -4.90
N SER A 569 -32.78 56.44 -3.78
CA SER A 569 -32.76 55.19 -3.01
C SER A 569 -33.30 54.02 -3.83
N HIS A 570 -34.42 54.20 -4.55
CA HIS A 570 -35.03 53.17 -5.37
C HIS A 570 -34.18 52.78 -6.59
N ARG A 571 -33.45 53.73 -7.19
CA ARG A 571 -32.42 53.43 -8.21
C ARG A 571 -31.29 52.56 -7.65
N LYS A 572 -30.70 52.95 -6.51
CA LYS A 572 -29.68 52.13 -5.82
C LYS A 572 -30.18 50.73 -5.46
N ALA A 573 -31.44 50.60 -5.03
CA ALA A 573 -32.05 49.30 -4.76
C ALA A 573 -32.17 48.42 -6.02
N LYS A 574 -32.53 49.00 -7.17
CA LYS A 574 -32.55 48.29 -8.46
C LYS A 574 -31.16 47.88 -8.92
N GLU A 575 -30.16 48.76 -8.79
CA GLU A 575 -28.75 48.45 -9.08
C GLU A 575 -28.23 47.30 -8.21
N LEU A 576 -28.48 47.35 -6.89
CA LEU A 576 -28.14 46.26 -5.97
C LEU A 576 -28.85 44.95 -6.34
N GLN A 577 -30.13 45.00 -6.73
CA GLN A 577 -30.86 43.80 -7.17
C GLN A 577 -30.29 43.19 -8.45
N ILE A 578 -29.80 44.02 -9.39
CA ILE A 578 -29.09 43.58 -10.59
C ILE A 578 -27.73 42.96 -10.22
N PHE A 579 -26.97 43.58 -9.32
CA PHE A 579 -25.70 43.01 -8.83
C PHE A 579 -25.91 41.67 -8.11
N ILE A 580 -26.92 41.57 -7.25
CA ILE A 580 -27.28 40.31 -6.56
C ILE A 580 -27.57 39.22 -7.60
N LYS A 581 -28.46 39.46 -8.58
CA LYS A 581 -28.73 38.48 -9.66
C LYS A 581 -27.45 38.08 -10.41
N LYS A 582 -26.59 39.04 -10.77
CA LYS A 582 -25.31 38.80 -11.45
C LYS A 582 -24.34 37.95 -10.61
N PHE A 583 -24.32 38.12 -9.29
CA PHE A 583 -23.50 37.32 -8.39
C PHE A 583 -24.11 35.93 -8.12
N THR A 584 -25.44 35.81 -7.98
CA THR A 584 -26.13 34.52 -7.87
C THR A 584 -25.85 33.65 -9.09
N SER A 585 -26.04 34.15 -10.31
CA SER A 585 -25.75 33.35 -11.52
C SER A 585 -24.25 33.09 -11.75
N LYS A 586 -23.37 33.90 -11.17
CA LYS A 586 -21.93 33.59 -11.14
C LYS A 586 -21.60 32.50 -10.10
N LEU A 587 -22.32 32.43 -8.98
CA LEU A 587 -22.20 31.36 -7.99
C LEU A 587 -22.78 30.04 -8.51
N GLU A 588 -23.94 30.08 -9.19
CA GLU A 588 -24.52 28.93 -9.89
C GLU A 588 -23.52 28.36 -10.90
N LEU A 589 -22.98 29.18 -11.80
CA LEU A 589 -21.94 28.78 -12.76
C LEU A 589 -20.62 28.32 -12.13
N LEU A 590 -20.34 28.69 -10.87
CA LEU A 590 -19.16 28.23 -10.14
C LEU A 590 -19.42 26.86 -9.50
N ASN A 591 -20.58 26.69 -8.85
CA ASN A 591 -21.02 25.42 -8.29
C ASN A 591 -21.13 24.35 -9.39
N ASP A 592 -21.67 24.69 -10.56
CA ASP A 592 -21.75 23.81 -11.72
C ASP A 592 -20.37 23.29 -12.17
N LYS A 593 -19.36 24.18 -12.13
CA LYS A 593 -17.97 23.85 -12.47
C LYS A 593 -17.27 23.04 -11.37
N ILE A 594 -17.57 23.32 -10.10
CA ILE A 594 -17.08 22.53 -8.96
C ILE A 594 -17.68 21.12 -8.99
N TYR A 595 -18.98 20.99 -9.25
CA TYR A 595 -19.67 19.71 -9.36
C TYR A 595 -19.14 18.87 -10.53
N LYS A 596 -18.97 19.48 -11.71
CA LYS A 596 -18.37 18.80 -12.88
C LYS A 596 -16.90 18.42 -12.64
N LYS A 597 -16.10 19.26 -11.97
CA LYS A 597 -14.74 18.89 -11.55
C LYS A 597 -14.74 17.78 -10.51
N ARG A 598 -15.74 17.72 -9.62
CA ARG A 598 -15.85 16.65 -8.64
C ARG A 598 -16.14 15.31 -9.32
N ILE A 599 -17.16 15.25 -10.17
CA ILE A 599 -17.45 14.02 -10.94
C ILE A 599 -16.23 13.57 -11.76
N HIS A 600 -15.49 14.50 -12.36
CA HIS A 600 -14.27 14.16 -13.10
C HIS A 600 -13.17 13.59 -12.20
N HIS A 601 -12.96 14.13 -10.99
CA HIS A 601 -12.05 13.58 -9.99
C HIS A 601 -12.52 12.23 -9.46
N ASP A 602 -13.81 12.10 -9.13
CA ASP A 602 -14.42 10.85 -8.64
C ASP A 602 -14.28 9.71 -9.68
N VAL A 603 -14.19 10.06 -10.99
CA VAL A 603 -13.86 9.12 -12.09
C VAL A 603 -12.35 8.88 -12.20
N GLU A 604 -11.52 9.92 -12.23
CA GLU A 604 -10.04 9.78 -12.28
C GLU A 604 -9.50 8.95 -11.09
N GLU A 605 -10.11 9.09 -9.92
CA GLU A 605 -9.80 8.32 -8.69
C GLU A 605 -10.24 6.85 -8.83
N SER A 606 -11.40 6.58 -9.44
CA SER A 606 -11.86 5.20 -9.74
C SER A 606 -11.08 4.53 -10.87
N GLU A 607 -10.55 5.30 -11.84
CA GLU A 607 -9.66 4.79 -12.89
C GLU A 607 -8.27 4.48 -12.30
N PHE A 608 -7.74 5.35 -11.44
CA PHE A 608 -6.49 5.12 -10.72
C PHE A 608 -6.55 3.89 -9.78
N ASP A 609 -7.64 3.72 -9.02
CA ASP A 609 -7.85 2.53 -8.17
C ASP A 609 -7.88 1.23 -9.02
N HIS A 610 -8.40 1.30 -10.25
CA HIS A 610 -8.42 0.17 -11.18
C HIS A 610 -7.02 -0.14 -11.75
N GLU A 611 -6.29 0.87 -12.22
CA GLU A 611 -4.89 0.72 -12.67
C GLU A 611 -4.01 0.17 -11.54
N GLN A 612 -4.16 0.70 -10.31
CA GLN A 612 -3.41 0.24 -9.14
C GLN A 612 -3.73 -1.22 -8.81
N ALA A 613 -4.99 -1.66 -8.94
CA ALA A 613 -5.39 -3.05 -8.75
C ALA A 613 -4.79 -3.97 -9.83
N GLU A 614 -4.80 -3.54 -11.10
CA GLU A 614 -4.24 -4.30 -12.22
C GLU A 614 -2.71 -4.45 -12.10
N GLU A 615 -1.98 -3.37 -11.82
CA GLU A 615 -0.53 -3.42 -11.58
C GLU A 615 -0.17 -4.24 -10.33
N THR A 616 -0.99 -4.17 -9.27
CA THR A 616 -0.83 -5.05 -8.09
C THR A 616 -1.05 -6.52 -8.45
N GLN A 617 -1.92 -6.84 -9.42
CA GLN A 617 -2.13 -8.19 -9.91
C GLN A 617 -0.99 -8.66 -10.83
N LYS A 618 -0.50 -7.80 -11.73
CA LYS A 618 0.70 -8.07 -12.56
C LYS A 618 1.92 -8.35 -11.69
N LEU A 619 2.14 -7.54 -10.65
CA LEU A 619 3.23 -7.75 -9.69
C LEU A 619 3.13 -9.13 -9.02
N LYS A 620 1.96 -9.52 -8.49
CA LYS A 620 1.75 -10.85 -7.88
C LYS A 620 1.97 -12.00 -8.86
N ILE A 621 1.63 -11.83 -10.14
CA ILE A 621 1.90 -12.83 -11.18
C ILE A 621 3.41 -12.95 -11.40
N ALA A 622 4.13 -11.83 -11.51
CA ALA A 622 5.59 -11.82 -11.65
C ALA A 622 6.30 -12.42 -10.42
N GLU A 623 5.85 -12.10 -9.20
CA GLU A 623 6.34 -12.72 -7.95
C GLU A 623 6.15 -14.24 -7.96
N LEU A 624 4.98 -14.72 -8.38
CA LEU A 624 4.71 -16.16 -8.54
C LEU A 624 5.50 -16.82 -9.67
N GLU A 625 5.96 -16.08 -10.68
CA GLU A 625 6.87 -16.58 -11.72
C GLU A 625 8.32 -16.63 -11.24
N ILE A 626 8.77 -15.62 -10.48
CA ILE A 626 10.07 -15.63 -9.80
C ILE A 626 10.17 -16.83 -8.86
N LEU A 627 9.18 -17.07 -8.00
CA LEU A 627 9.15 -18.22 -7.09
C LEU A 627 9.20 -19.58 -7.83
N LYS A 628 8.60 -19.69 -9.03
CA LYS A 628 8.71 -20.89 -9.88
C LYS A 628 10.10 -21.05 -10.51
N LEU A 629 10.78 -19.94 -10.83
CA LEU A 629 12.14 -19.96 -11.34
C LEU A 629 13.15 -20.28 -10.23
N GLU A 630 12.96 -19.74 -9.02
CA GLU A 630 13.74 -20.09 -7.83
C GLU A 630 13.58 -21.58 -7.48
N GLY A 631 12.34 -22.12 -7.53
CA GLY A 631 12.08 -23.55 -7.39
C GLY A 631 12.89 -24.40 -8.37
N LYS A 632 12.86 -24.04 -9.66
CA LYS A 632 13.66 -24.71 -10.72
C LYS A 632 15.17 -24.57 -10.51
N ILE A 633 15.64 -23.46 -9.98
CA ILE A 633 17.06 -23.28 -9.64
C ILE A 633 17.46 -24.22 -8.50
N VAL A 634 16.61 -24.42 -7.50
CA VAL A 634 16.83 -25.40 -6.43
C VAL A 634 16.77 -26.85 -6.94
N GLU A 635 15.82 -27.17 -7.83
CA GLU A 635 15.74 -28.47 -8.53
C GLU A 635 17.06 -28.76 -9.28
N LEU A 636 17.52 -27.82 -10.12
CA LEU A 636 18.78 -27.95 -10.88
C LEU A 636 20.02 -28.00 -9.97
N GLN A 637 20.03 -27.30 -8.83
CA GLN A 637 21.12 -27.40 -7.85
C GLN A 637 21.19 -28.79 -7.20
N ASN A 638 20.03 -29.37 -6.86
CA ASN A 638 19.97 -30.74 -6.34
C ASN A 638 20.40 -31.77 -7.40
N GLU A 639 20.00 -31.58 -8.67
CA GLU A 639 20.49 -32.40 -9.78
C GLU A 639 22.01 -32.30 -9.96
N ILE A 640 22.59 -31.09 -9.86
CA ILE A 640 24.05 -30.88 -9.99
C ILE A 640 24.82 -31.58 -8.86
N GLU A 641 24.36 -31.49 -7.61
CA GLU A 641 24.99 -32.19 -6.49
C GLU A 641 24.85 -33.72 -6.62
N LEU A 642 23.69 -34.23 -7.08
CA LEU A 642 23.50 -35.65 -7.36
C LEU A 642 24.45 -36.16 -8.48
N HIS A 643 24.61 -35.41 -9.56
CA HIS A 643 25.55 -35.74 -10.64
C HIS A 643 27.01 -35.67 -10.18
N LYS A 644 27.34 -34.74 -9.29
CA LYS A 644 28.68 -34.59 -8.68
C LYS A 644 29.02 -35.79 -7.78
N ASP A 645 28.08 -36.25 -6.95
CA ASP A 645 28.25 -37.49 -6.17
C ASP A 645 28.41 -38.71 -7.10
N PHE A 646 27.59 -38.81 -8.15
CA PHE A 646 27.73 -39.86 -9.16
C PHE A 646 29.10 -39.83 -9.87
N VAL A 647 29.64 -38.65 -10.19
CA VAL A 647 31.00 -38.50 -10.74
C VAL A 647 32.08 -38.92 -9.73
N ILE A 648 31.91 -38.60 -8.44
CA ILE A 648 32.84 -39.03 -7.38
C ILE A 648 32.85 -40.55 -7.24
N ASP A 649 31.69 -41.21 -7.28
CA ASP A 649 31.60 -42.68 -7.19
C ASP A 649 32.11 -43.39 -8.45
N ASN A 650 31.83 -42.87 -9.65
CA ASN A 650 32.47 -43.36 -10.88
C ASN A 650 34.00 -43.20 -10.84
N HIS A 651 34.52 -42.12 -10.24
CA HIS A 651 35.95 -41.92 -10.07
C HIS A 651 36.57 -42.90 -9.04
N ARG A 652 35.87 -43.18 -7.93
CA ARG A 652 36.23 -44.23 -6.96
C ARG A 652 36.25 -45.62 -7.62
N GLU A 653 35.26 -45.94 -8.45
CA GLU A 653 35.22 -47.22 -9.16
C GLU A 653 36.35 -47.31 -10.20
N THR A 654 36.58 -46.24 -10.97
CA THR A 654 37.70 -46.15 -11.94
C THR A 654 39.05 -46.39 -11.26
N LEU A 655 39.29 -45.77 -10.10
CA LEU A 655 40.49 -45.97 -9.29
C LEU A 655 40.58 -47.42 -8.74
N SER A 656 39.45 -48.03 -8.39
CA SER A 656 39.37 -49.45 -8.01
C SER A 656 39.74 -50.38 -9.17
N TRP A 657 39.31 -50.08 -10.40
CA TRP A 657 39.70 -50.83 -11.59
C TRP A 657 41.15 -50.59 -12.00
N GLU A 658 41.66 -49.37 -11.89
CA GLU A 658 43.06 -49.04 -12.19
C GLU A 658 44.02 -49.74 -11.21
N THR A 659 43.70 -49.77 -9.92
CA THR A 659 44.49 -50.49 -8.90
C THR A 659 44.45 -52.00 -9.11
N LYS A 660 43.27 -52.59 -9.38
CA LYS A 660 43.16 -54.01 -9.78
C LYS A 660 43.99 -54.31 -11.03
N TYR A 661 43.92 -53.46 -12.06
CA TYR A 661 44.69 -53.60 -13.29
C TYR A 661 46.19 -53.57 -13.02
N LYS A 662 46.68 -52.61 -12.25
CA LYS A 662 48.09 -52.49 -11.84
C LYS A 662 48.57 -53.76 -11.11
N MET A 663 47.81 -54.25 -10.13
CA MET A 663 48.17 -55.49 -9.42
C MET A 663 48.19 -56.72 -10.36
N ILE A 664 47.26 -56.81 -11.32
CA ILE A 664 47.28 -57.88 -12.33
C ILE A 664 48.49 -57.74 -13.26
N GLU A 665 48.82 -56.53 -13.69
CA GLU A 665 49.98 -56.26 -14.56
C GLU A 665 51.30 -56.58 -13.85
N GLU A 666 51.44 -56.20 -12.58
CA GLU A 666 52.58 -56.54 -11.70
C GLU A 666 52.68 -58.05 -11.47
N THR A 667 51.56 -58.72 -11.18
CA THR A 667 51.51 -60.19 -11.03
C THR A 667 51.93 -60.89 -12.33
N ILE A 668 51.52 -60.38 -13.50
CA ILE A 668 51.93 -60.89 -14.81
C ILE A 668 53.42 -60.61 -15.09
N LYS A 669 53.93 -59.43 -14.71
CA LYS A 669 55.37 -59.09 -14.81
C LYS A 669 56.21 -60.03 -13.94
N TRP A 670 55.81 -60.23 -12.69
CA TRP A 670 56.47 -61.15 -11.75
C TRP A 670 56.43 -62.59 -12.27
N ALA A 671 55.26 -63.13 -12.63
CA ALA A 671 55.15 -64.49 -13.16
C ALA A 671 55.91 -64.72 -14.49
N LYS A 672 56.12 -63.67 -15.29
CA LYS A 672 57.00 -63.71 -16.48
C LYS A 672 58.49 -63.71 -16.10
N LEU A 673 58.89 -62.95 -15.09
CA LEU A 673 60.25 -62.94 -14.55
C LEU A 673 60.61 -64.32 -13.99
N GLU A 674 59.71 -64.87 -13.17
CA GLU A 674 59.81 -66.17 -12.49
C GLU A 674 60.01 -67.33 -13.48
N ARG A 675 59.26 -67.31 -14.60
CA ARG A 675 59.32 -68.31 -15.67
C ARG A 675 60.46 -68.06 -16.68
N SER A 676 61.19 -66.95 -16.57
CA SER A 676 62.31 -66.65 -17.49
C SER A 676 63.52 -67.55 -17.21
N VAL A 677 64.44 -67.65 -18.17
CA VAL A 677 65.70 -68.42 -18.01
C VAL A 677 66.59 -67.87 -16.87
N LYS A 678 66.35 -66.63 -16.42
CA LYS A 678 67.04 -66.00 -15.28
C LYS A 678 66.23 -66.02 -13.96
N GLY A 679 64.96 -66.44 -13.98
CA GLY A 679 64.14 -66.60 -12.77
C GLY A 679 64.46 -67.92 -12.05
N GLU A 680 63.99 -68.09 -10.82
CA GLU A 680 64.35 -69.25 -9.99
C GLU A 680 63.91 -70.57 -10.64
N ILE A 681 62.70 -70.61 -11.23
CA ILE A 681 62.20 -71.77 -11.98
C ILE A 681 63.07 -72.06 -13.22
N GLY A 682 63.62 -71.04 -13.86
CA GLY A 682 64.57 -71.18 -14.98
C GLY A 682 65.89 -71.81 -14.54
N LEU A 683 66.48 -71.26 -13.48
CA LEU A 683 67.72 -71.76 -12.88
C LEU A 683 67.55 -73.21 -12.38
N MET A 684 66.48 -73.51 -11.65
CA MET A 684 66.15 -74.87 -11.20
C MET A 684 66.05 -75.84 -12.38
N LYS A 685 65.41 -75.47 -13.50
CA LYS A 685 65.34 -76.31 -14.70
C LYS A 685 66.72 -76.56 -15.32
N THR A 686 67.60 -75.55 -15.35
CA THR A 686 68.98 -75.76 -15.85
C THR A 686 69.82 -76.65 -14.94
N GLU A 687 69.64 -76.57 -13.61
CA GLU A 687 70.38 -77.45 -12.69
C GLU A 687 69.80 -78.88 -12.66
N ILE A 688 68.47 -79.06 -12.77
CA ILE A 688 67.87 -80.39 -13.00
C ILE A 688 68.43 -81.03 -14.28
N HIS A 689 68.65 -80.25 -15.35
CA HIS A 689 69.29 -80.75 -16.56
C HIS A 689 70.77 -81.12 -16.33
N ARG A 690 71.53 -80.33 -15.57
CA ARG A 690 72.91 -80.67 -15.17
C ARG A 690 72.99 -81.91 -14.28
N MET A 691 72.05 -82.08 -13.35
CA MET A 691 71.93 -83.28 -12.51
C MET A 691 71.62 -84.52 -13.36
N ASN A 692 70.72 -84.42 -14.34
CA ASN A 692 70.45 -85.51 -15.29
C ASN A 692 71.68 -85.86 -16.15
N ILE A 693 72.46 -84.86 -16.58
CA ILE A 693 73.74 -85.10 -17.27
C ILE A 693 74.74 -85.82 -16.35
N ARG A 694 74.93 -85.36 -15.11
CA ARG A 694 75.76 -86.03 -14.10
C ARG A 694 75.32 -87.47 -13.84
N TYR A 695 74.02 -87.71 -13.71
CA TYR A 695 73.46 -89.07 -13.55
C TYR A 695 73.78 -89.97 -14.75
N SER A 696 73.68 -89.44 -15.98
CA SER A 696 74.07 -90.17 -17.21
C SER A 696 75.57 -90.45 -17.33
N GLN A 697 76.42 -89.71 -16.60
CA GLN A 697 77.86 -89.93 -16.52
C GLN A 697 78.19 -90.94 -15.41
N LEU A 698 77.55 -90.80 -14.24
CA LEU A 698 77.67 -91.70 -13.11
C LEU A 698 77.29 -93.14 -13.49
N LYS A 699 76.22 -93.33 -14.29
CA LYS A 699 75.82 -94.66 -14.77
C LYS A 699 76.91 -95.34 -15.63
N ARG A 700 77.61 -94.58 -16.49
CA ARG A 700 78.74 -95.12 -17.29
C ARG A 700 79.98 -95.40 -16.45
N ALA A 701 80.22 -94.62 -15.40
CA ALA A 701 81.27 -94.93 -14.42
C ALA A 701 80.94 -96.20 -13.62
N GLN A 702 79.67 -96.40 -13.25
CA GLN A 702 79.19 -97.61 -12.57
C GLN A 702 79.38 -98.87 -13.44
N GLU A 703 79.04 -98.79 -14.74
CA GLU A 703 79.23 -99.89 -15.69
C GLU A 703 80.72 -100.27 -15.88
N SER A 704 81.65 -99.31 -15.74
CA SER A 704 83.10 -99.58 -15.73
C SER A 704 83.61 -100.14 -14.39
N LEU A 705 83.03 -99.72 -13.26
CA LEU A 705 83.49 -100.11 -11.92
C LEU A 705 83.12 -101.56 -11.56
N VAL A 706 82.03 -102.08 -12.13
CA VAL A 706 81.58 -103.47 -11.92
C VAL A 706 82.63 -104.48 -12.39
N LEU A 707 83.23 -104.27 -13.57
CA LEU A 707 84.22 -105.19 -14.15
C LEU A 707 85.54 -105.26 -13.35
N ASP A 708 85.99 -104.15 -12.76
CA ASP A 708 87.21 -104.13 -11.93
C ASP A 708 86.98 -104.67 -10.51
N LEU A 709 85.73 -104.67 -10.00
CA LEU A 709 85.39 -105.19 -8.67
C LEU A 709 85.30 -106.73 -8.63
N GLU A 710 84.81 -107.38 -9.68
CA GLU A 710 84.64 -108.84 -9.72
C GLU A 710 85.96 -109.60 -9.43
N HIS A 711 87.10 -109.07 -9.89
CA HIS A 711 88.39 -109.76 -9.79
C HIS A 711 89.14 -109.53 -8.45
N CYS A 712 88.69 -108.61 -7.58
CA CYS A 712 89.37 -108.30 -6.32
C CYS A 712 88.53 -108.57 -5.05
N VAL A 713 87.20 -108.57 -5.14
CA VAL A 713 86.32 -108.81 -3.98
C VAL A 713 86.37 -110.27 -3.51
N MET A 714 86.47 -111.23 -4.44
CA MET A 714 86.08 -112.65 -4.25
C MET A 714 86.92 -113.47 -3.24
N HIS A 715 87.91 -112.90 -2.54
CA HIS A 715 88.74 -113.68 -1.60
C HIS A 715 89.24 -112.96 -0.32
N ARG A 716 89.11 -111.62 -0.17
CA ARG A 716 89.84 -110.92 0.92
C ARG A 716 89.02 -110.05 1.89
N GLU A 717 87.85 -109.51 1.52
CA GLU A 717 86.99 -108.78 2.48
C GLU A 717 85.84 -109.62 3.08
N GLN A 718 85.69 -110.88 2.64
CA GLN A 718 84.87 -111.92 3.29
C GLN A 718 85.17 -112.06 4.80
N ILE A 719 86.35 -111.63 5.24
CA ILE A 719 86.82 -111.65 6.63
C ILE A 719 86.52 -110.31 7.34
N PHE A 720 86.61 -109.17 6.65
CA PHE A 720 86.36 -107.83 7.22
C PHE A 720 84.87 -107.63 7.56
N VAL A 721 83.97 -108.10 6.68
CA VAL A 721 82.51 -108.04 6.89
C VAL A 721 82.07 -108.75 8.18
N ASN A 722 82.79 -109.80 8.61
CA ASN A 722 82.47 -110.54 9.84
C ASN A 722 82.92 -109.84 11.13
N ALA A 723 83.77 -108.80 11.06
CA ALA A 723 84.22 -108.04 12.23
C ALA A 723 83.26 -106.89 12.57
N SER A 724 82.96 -106.01 11.60
CA SER A 724 82.18 -104.77 11.82
C SER A 724 80.73 -104.99 12.27
N VAL A 725 80.17 -106.20 12.08
CA VAL A 725 78.81 -106.54 12.52
C VAL A 725 78.68 -106.65 14.05
N LYS A 726 79.77 -106.93 14.79
CA LYS A 726 79.71 -107.07 16.26
C LYS A 726 79.69 -105.73 17.02
N GLU A 727 80.35 -104.71 16.50
CA GLU A 727 80.55 -103.44 17.22
C GLU A 727 79.28 -102.56 17.21
N HIS A 728 78.48 -102.63 16.13
CA HIS A 728 77.31 -101.77 15.94
C HIS A 728 76.07 -102.19 16.76
N LEU A 729 76.11 -103.30 17.50
CA LEU A 729 74.99 -103.80 18.31
C LEU A 729 74.97 -103.29 19.76
N GLN A 730 76.10 -102.84 20.33
CA GLN A 730 76.14 -102.39 21.73
C GLN A 730 75.63 -100.96 21.96
N ALA A 731 75.61 -100.12 20.92
CA ALA A 731 75.19 -98.71 21.03
C ALA A 731 73.68 -98.51 21.32
N LYS A 732 72.81 -99.47 20.98
CA LYS A 732 71.35 -99.29 21.06
C LYS A 732 70.74 -99.44 22.46
N PHE A 733 71.49 -99.92 23.47
CA PHE A 733 70.93 -100.25 24.79
C PHE A 733 70.71 -99.05 25.74
N LYS A 734 71.12 -97.82 25.38
CA LYS A 734 71.06 -96.64 26.27
C LYS A 734 69.91 -95.64 26.02
N GLN A 735 69.03 -95.83 25.04
CA GLN A 735 67.90 -94.90 24.76
C GLN A 735 66.51 -95.41 25.19
N LEU A 736 66.39 -96.61 25.76
CA LEU A 736 65.11 -97.26 26.10
C LEU A 736 64.50 -96.84 27.46
N LYS A 737 64.57 -95.54 27.82
CA LYS A 737 63.93 -94.99 29.04
C LYS A 737 63.12 -93.69 28.90
N ASN A 738 63.16 -92.99 27.75
CA ASN A 738 62.43 -91.71 27.58
C ASN A 738 61.14 -91.80 26.75
N THR A 739 60.80 -92.95 26.17
CA THR A 739 59.68 -93.05 25.21
C THR A 739 58.29 -92.88 25.85
N SER A 740 58.07 -93.46 27.04
CA SER A 740 56.74 -93.51 27.67
C SER A 740 56.20 -92.15 28.12
N GLN A 741 57.05 -91.25 28.63
CA GLN A 741 56.62 -89.91 29.06
C GLN A 741 56.29 -88.98 27.88
N ILE A 742 56.95 -89.18 26.73
CA ILE A 742 56.65 -88.41 25.52
C ILE A 742 55.31 -88.84 24.93
N GLN A 743 55.02 -90.14 24.91
CA GLN A 743 53.80 -90.68 24.31
C GLN A 743 52.53 -90.21 25.04
N VAL A 744 52.51 -90.26 26.38
CA VAL A 744 51.37 -89.75 27.18
C VAL A 744 51.15 -88.24 26.97
N ARG A 745 52.23 -87.43 26.89
CA ARG A 745 52.11 -86.00 26.59
C ARG A 745 51.66 -85.74 25.15
N LEU A 746 52.04 -86.58 24.19
CA LEU A 746 51.59 -86.48 22.80
C LEU A 746 50.08 -86.73 22.70
N ASP A 747 49.55 -87.74 23.40
CA ASP A 747 48.12 -88.04 23.43
C ASP A 747 47.31 -86.96 24.18
N GLU A 748 47.84 -86.41 25.27
CA GLU A 748 47.23 -85.26 25.96
C GLU A 748 47.17 -83.99 25.09
N VAL A 749 48.23 -83.70 24.33
CA VAL A 749 48.23 -82.60 23.36
C VAL A 749 47.29 -82.90 22.20
N HIS A 750 47.30 -84.11 21.65
CA HIS A 750 46.44 -84.52 20.54
C HIS A 750 44.94 -84.42 20.90
N ASN A 751 44.57 -84.80 22.12
CA ASN A 751 43.18 -84.69 22.60
C ASN A 751 42.77 -83.24 22.90
N ARG A 752 43.65 -82.39 23.45
CA ARG A 752 43.39 -80.94 23.57
C ARG A 752 43.28 -80.27 22.19
N THR A 753 44.14 -80.62 21.23
CA THR A 753 44.07 -80.13 19.85
C THR A 753 42.78 -80.58 19.17
N LYS A 754 42.28 -81.80 19.42
CA LYS A 754 40.97 -82.25 18.93
C LYS A 754 39.81 -81.46 19.53
N LEU A 755 39.81 -81.20 20.84
CA LEU A 755 38.76 -80.37 21.48
C LEU A 755 38.77 -78.94 20.93
N ILE A 756 39.95 -78.30 20.86
CA ILE A 756 40.11 -76.96 20.30
C ILE A 756 39.74 -76.94 18.81
N SER A 757 40.11 -77.97 18.03
CA SER A 757 39.71 -78.08 16.62
C SER A 757 38.20 -78.20 16.46
N ASN A 758 37.52 -78.99 17.31
CA ASN A 758 36.08 -79.18 17.25
C ASN A 758 35.31 -77.90 17.68
N GLU A 759 35.85 -77.16 18.64
CA GLU A 759 35.30 -75.88 19.08
C GLU A 759 35.54 -74.77 18.04
N ILE A 760 36.70 -74.75 17.39
CA ILE A 760 36.97 -73.90 16.22
C ILE A 760 36.03 -74.24 15.06
N THR A 761 35.82 -75.53 14.71
CA THR A 761 34.87 -75.89 13.65
C THR A 761 33.46 -75.46 14.02
N PHE A 762 32.97 -75.74 15.23
CA PHE A 762 31.63 -75.34 15.66
C PHE A 762 31.40 -73.83 15.66
N LEU A 763 32.38 -73.05 16.14
CA LEU A 763 32.32 -71.58 16.08
C LEU A 763 32.38 -71.08 14.65
N SER A 764 33.23 -71.65 13.79
CA SER A 764 33.36 -71.28 12.39
C SER A 764 32.10 -71.61 11.59
N GLU A 765 31.50 -72.80 11.76
CA GLU A 765 30.26 -73.23 11.12
C GLU A 765 29.10 -72.34 11.54
N LYS A 766 28.99 -72.01 12.85
CA LYS A 766 27.95 -71.09 13.32
C LYS A 766 28.10 -69.68 12.72
N GLN A 767 29.33 -69.16 12.66
CA GLN A 767 29.59 -67.87 11.99
C GLN A 767 29.28 -67.94 10.49
N LEU A 768 29.66 -69.02 9.81
CA LEU A 768 29.34 -69.26 8.39
C LEU A 768 27.83 -69.32 8.16
N ILE A 769 27.06 -69.98 9.03
CA ILE A 769 25.61 -70.03 8.96
C ILE A 769 24.99 -68.65 9.21
N ASP A 770 25.45 -67.90 10.22
CA ASP A 770 24.98 -66.54 10.48
C ASP A 770 25.30 -65.58 9.32
N ASP A 771 26.46 -65.74 8.67
CA ASP A 771 26.86 -64.93 7.50
C ASP A 771 26.15 -65.36 6.21
N ILE A 772 25.92 -66.66 5.98
CA ILE A 772 25.04 -67.15 4.90
C ILE A 772 23.63 -66.56 5.08
N ASN A 773 23.07 -66.56 6.28
CA ASN A 773 21.76 -65.96 6.57
C ASN A 773 21.73 -64.44 6.31
N LYS A 774 22.84 -63.71 6.54
CA LYS A 774 22.96 -62.29 6.16
C LYS A 774 23.04 -62.13 4.65
N ILE A 775 23.84 -62.96 3.97
CA ILE A 775 24.02 -62.96 2.51
C ILE A 775 22.70 -63.27 1.79
N GLU A 776 21.92 -64.27 2.24
CA GLU A 776 20.60 -64.57 1.67
C GLU A 776 19.60 -63.42 1.84
N ARG A 777 19.59 -62.76 3.01
CA ARG A 777 18.78 -61.55 3.23
C ARG A 777 19.21 -60.40 2.33
N MET A 778 20.52 -60.21 2.11
CA MET A 778 21.05 -59.23 1.16
C MET A 778 20.68 -59.57 -0.28
N ILE A 779 20.77 -60.83 -0.69
CA ILE A 779 20.35 -61.30 -2.03
C ILE A 779 18.85 -61.09 -2.24
N TYR A 780 18.02 -61.35 -1.22
CA TYR A 780 16.58 -61.07 -1.27
C TYR A 780 16.30 -59.57 -1.41
N MET A 781 16.96 -58.73 -0.60
CA MET A 781 16.86 -57.26 -0.69
C MET A 781 17.30 -56.74 -2.06
N LEU A 782 18.44 -57.21 -2.58
CA LEU A 782 18.94 -56.86 -3.90
C LEU A 782 17.99 -57.29 -5.02
N ARG A 783 17.41 -58.49 -4.95
CA ARG A 783 16.39 -58.95 -5.91
C ARG A 783 15.12 -58.10 -5.86
N ARG A 784 14.69 -57.67 -4.67
CA ARG A 784 13.54 -56.76 -4.57
C ARG A 784 13.85 -55.40 -5.17
N ILE A 785 14.96 -54.77 -4.75
CA ILE A 785 15.44 -53.50 -5.30
C ILE A 785 15.59 -53.59 -6.83
N GLN A 786 16.11 -54.69 -7.37
CA GLN A 786 16.25 -54.89 -8.81
C GLN A 786 14.90 -55.11 -9.52
N SER A 787 13.86 -55.65 -8.86
CA SER A 787 12.49 -55.62 -9.39
C SER A 787 11.94 -54.20 -9.37
N ASP A 788 12.03 -53.51 -8.23
CA ASP A 788 11.60 -52.13 -8.02
C ASP A 788 12.23 -51.20 -9.11
N LEU A 789 13.52 -51.37 -9.41
CA LEU A 789 14.26 -50.66 -10.47
C LEU A 789 13.80 -51.05 -11.89
N ASN A 790 13.56 -52.33 -12.16
CA ASN A 790 13.07 -52.79 -13.46
C ASN A 790 11.65 -52.28 -13.75
N ASP A 791 10.83 -52.07 -12.73
CA ASP A 791 9.48 -51.51 -12.89
C ASP A 791 9.55 -49.98 -13.11
N ILE A 792 10.39 -49.25 -12.38
CA ILE A 792 10.68 -47.83 -12.65
C ILE A 792 11.22 -47.62 -14.08
N ILE A 793 12.11 -48.49 -14.57
CA ILE A 793 12.63 -48.41 -15.95
C ILE A 793 11.51 -48.60 -17.00
N LYS A 794 10.48 -49.43 -16.73
CA LYS A 794 9.33 -49.56 -17.64
C LYS A 794 8.46 -48.30 -17.64
N GLU A 795 8.27 -47.68 -16.47
CA GLU A 795 7.51 -46.43 -16.36
C GLU A 795 8.23 -45.27 -17.04
N ASP A 796 9.56 -45.14 -16.88
CA ASP A 796 10.38 -44.13 -17.54
C ASP A 796 10.33 -44.27 -19.07
N VAL A 797 10.51 -45.49 -19.61
CA VAL A 797 10.38 -45.74 -21.06
C VAL A 797 8.98 -45.39 -21.58
N ASN A 798 7.91 -45.72 -20.84
CA ASN A 798 6.53 -45.38 -21.20
C ASN A 798 6.28 -43.86 -21.17
N ILE A 799 6.84 -43.14 -20.19
CA ILE A 799 6.80 -41.68 -20.12
C ILE A 799 7.57 -41.07 -21.30
N GLN A 800 8.73 -41.63 -21.66
CA GLN A 800 9.57 -41.16 -22.76
C GLN A 800 8.90 -41.38 -24.13
N ASP A 801 8.28 -42.54 -24.38
CA ASP A 801 7.46 -42.81 -25.56
C ASP A 801 6.30 -41.79 -25.69
N ARG A 802 5.58 -41.52 -24.59
CA ARG A 802 4.49 -40.53 -24.56
C ARG A 802 4.97 -39.09 -24.82
N ILE A 803 6.19 -38.75 -24.39
CA ILE A 803 6.84 -37.47 -24.71
C ILE A 803 7.19 -37.40 -26.20
N GLU A 804 7.74 -38.47 -26.80
CA GLU A 804 8.00 -38.51 -28.25
C GLU A 804 6.72 -38.36 -29.07
N GLU A 805 5.63 -39.04 -28.70
CA GLU A 805 4.32 -38.92 -29.36
C GLU A 805 3.75 -37.50 -29.25
N GLY A 806 3.86 -36.85 -28.08
CA GLY A 806 3.48 -35.45 -27.90
C GLY A 806 4.30 -34.49 -28.76
N ILE A 807 5.60 -34.73 -28.90
CA ILE A 807 6.50 -33.96 -29.78
C ILE A 807 6.13 -34.15 -31.27
N LEU A 808 5.78 -35.38 -31.67
CA LEU A 808 5.32 -35.68 -33.04
C LEU A 808 3.98 -35.00 -33.36
N ALA A 809 2.99 -35.08 -32.47
CA ALA A 809 1.71 -34.39 -32.62
C ALA A 809 1.88 -32.86 -32.72
N LYS A 810 2.77 -32.29 -31.89
CA LYS A 810 3.14 -30.86 -31.98
C LYS A 810 3.78 -30.50 -33.32
N HIS A 811 4.65 -31.37 -33.86
CA HIS A 811 5.28 -31.16 -35.18
C HIS A 811 4.27 -31.23 -36.33
N ALA A 812 3.35 -32.21 -36.31
CA ALA A 812 2.30 -32.34 -37.32
C ALA A 812 1.37 -31.12 -37.34
N ASN A 813 0.97 -30.63 -36.16
CA ASN A 813 0.17 -29.41 -36.03
C ASN A 813 0.93 -28.16 -36.52
N LEU A 814 2.23 -28.05 -36.20
CA LEU A 814 3.07 -26.94 -36.66
C LEU A 814 3.21 -26.94 -38.19
N GLU A 815 3.47 -28.10 -38.81
CA GLU A 815 3.52 -28.21 -40.27
C GLU A 815 2.18 -27.87 -40.94
N GLN A 816 1.05 -28.31 -40.37
CA GLN A 816 -0.27 -27.93 -40.90
C GLN A 816 -0.49 -26.41 -40.83
N ILE A 817 -0.04 -25.74 -39.76
CA ILE A 817 -0.08 -24.28 -39.62
C ILE A 817 0.87 -23.62 -40.62
N ILE A 818 2.10 -24.10 -40.79
CA ILE A 818 3.08 -23.56 -41.75
C ILE A 818 2.55 -23.69 -43.18
N ARG A 819 2.01 -24.85 -43.57
CA ARG A 819 1.35 -25.08 -44.87
C ARG A 819 0.18 -24.11 -45.07
N LYS A 820 -0.71 -23.95 -44.09
CA LYS A 820 -1.83 -22.98 -44.13
C LYS A 820 -1.32 -21.54 -44.31
N GLN A 821 -0.30 -21.13 -43.54
CA GLN A 821 0.32 -19.81 -43.66
C GLN A 821 1.02 -19.61 -45.02
N MET A 822 1.70 -20.62 -45.56
CA MET A 822 2.36 -20.56 -46.87
C MET A 822 1.35 -20.47 -48.00
N ARG A 823 0.22 -21.19 -47.91
CA ARG A 823 -0.93 -21.07 -48.83
C ARG A 823 -1.53 -19.67 -48.76
N ALA A 824 -1.76 -19.13 -47.57
CA ALA A 824 -2.22 -17.76 -47.38
C ALA A 824 -1.22 -16.70 -47.89
N LYS A 825 0.09 -16.90 -47.69
CA LYS A 825 1.16 -16.04 -48.27
C LYS A 825 1.19 -16.13 -49.80
N ALA A 826 0.93 -17.29 -50.40
CA ALA A 826 0.81 -17.44 -51.85
C ALA A 826 -0.44 -16.72 -52.39
N TYR A 827 -1.60 -16.85 -51.75
CA TYR A 827 -2.81 -16.10 -52.12
C TYR A 827 -2.63 -14.59 -51.92
N LYS A 828 -2.00 -14.12 -50.83
CA LYS A 828 -1.69 -12.70 -50.66
C LYS A 828 -0.72 -12.18 -51.73
N ARG A 829 0.29 -12.96 -52.15
CA ARG A 829 1.17 -12.63 -53.29
C ARG A 829 0.40 -12.49 -54.61
N LEU A 830 -0.52 -13.43 -54.89
CA LEU A 830 -1.41 -13.35 -56.05
C LEU A 830 -2.29 -12.09 -55.99
N ASN A 831 -2.87 -11.77 -54.82
CA ASN A 831 -3.75 -10.62 -54.66
C ASN A 831 -3.01 -9.26 -54.75
N THR A 832 -1.72 -9.21 -54.37
CA THR A 832 -0.88 -8.02 -54.59
C THR A 832 -0.45 -7.83 -56.06
N LEU A 833 -0.43 -8.89 -56.87
CA LEU A 833 -0.07 -8.83 -58.29
C LEU A 833 -1.28 -8.51 -59.18
N LYS A 834 -1.82 -7.30 -59.04
CA LYS A 834 -2.94 -6.79 -59.86
C LYS A 834 -2.67 -6.67 -61.38
N SER A 835 -1.50 -7.10 -61.87
CA SER A 835 -1.13 -7.01 -63.29
C SER A 835 -0.19 -8.13 -63.76
N GLN A 836 -0.62 -9.40 -63.68
CA GLN A 836 -0.27 -10.44 -64.67
C GLN A 836 -1.06 -11.74 -64.45
N GLN A 837 -2.12 -11.95 -65.24
CA GLN A 837 -2.66 -13.30 -65.46
C GLN A 837 -1.72 -14.06 -66.41
N VAL A 838 -0.73 -14.75 -65.86
CA VAL A 838 0.04 -15.78 -66.59
C VAL A 838 -0.27 -17.15 -65.99
N MET A 839 -1.43 -17.69 -66.37
CA MET A 839 -1.73 -19.11 -66.18
C MET A 839 -2.15 -19.76 -67.50
N LEU A 840 -1.14 -19.96 -68.36
CA LEU A 840 -1.20 -20.89 -69.49
C LEU A 840 -0.07 -21.95 -69.37
N ARG A 841 0.02 -22.56 -68.19
CA ARG A 841 0.20 -24.01 -68.15
C ARG A 841 -1.20 -24.59 -68.36
N SER A 842 -1.39 -25.37 -69.42
CA SER A 842 -2.68 -26.03 -69.67
C SER A 842 -3.03 -26.93 -68.49
N GLU A 843 -4.33 -27.16 -68.26
CA GLU A 843 -4.77 -27.97 -67.12
C GLU A 843 -4.11 -29.36 -67.13
N LEU A 844 -3.95 -29.97 -68.30
CA LEU A 844 -3.14 -31.18 -68.52
C LEU A 844 -1.71 -31.07 -67.97
N THR A 845 -0.98 -29.97 -68.22
CA THR A 845 0.38 -29.79 -67.68
C THR A 845 0.41 -29.51 -66.18
N VAL A 846 -0.66 -28.93 -65.61
CA VAL A 846 -0.80 -28.76 -64.15
C VAL A 846 -1.12 -30.11 -63.49
N GLN A 847 -2.04 -30.88 -64.06
CA GLN A 847 -2.39 -32.23 -63.63
C GLN A 847 -1.18 -33.18 -63.76
N GLN A 848 -0.40 -33.13 -64.84
CA GLN A 848 0.83 -33.93 -65.01
C GLN A 848 1.93 -33.56 -64.00
N LEU A 849 2.08 -32.28 -63.65
CA LEU A 849 3.03 -31.87 -62.60
C LEU A 849 2.54 -32.28 -61.21
N SER A 850 1.24 -32.18 -60.94
CA SER A 850 0.61 -32.69 -59.72
C SER A 850 0.76 -34.20 -59.59
N GLN A 851 0.50 -34.97 -60.66
CA GLN A 851 0.71 -36.41 -60.71
C GLN A 851 2.18 -36.77 -60.46
N LYS A 852 3.14 -36.15 -61.15
CA LYS A 852 4.57 -36.39 -60.92
C LYS A 852 5.00 -36.04 -59.50
N GLN A 853 4.42 -35.01 -58.89
CA GLN A 853 4.73 -34.67 -57.50
C GLN A 853 4.07 -35.63 -56.50
N SER A 854 2.87 -36.12 -56.77
CA SER A 854 2.22 -37.19 -55.99
C SER A 854 2.95 -38.53 -56.12
N GLU A 855 3.42 -38.90 -57.31
CA GLU A 855 4.29 -40.07 -57.54
C GLU A 855 5.61 -39.95 -56.78
N LEU A 856 6.24 -38.76 -56.80
CA LEU A 856 7.49 -38.51 -56.10
C LEU A 856 7.29 -38.51 -54.57
N ASN A 857 6.22 -37.88 -54.06
CA ASN A 857 5.84 -37.95 -52.65
C ASN A 857 5.50 -39.39 -52.22
N TYR A 858 4.81 -40.18 -53.06
CA TYR A 858 4.51 -41.59 -52.80
C TYR A 858 5.80 -42.42 -52.71
N ASN A 859 6.72 -42.27 -53.68
CA ASN A 859 8.01 -42.95 -53.65
C ASN A 859 8.86 -42.56 -52.43
N LEU A 860 8.89 -41.27 -52.05
CA LEU A 860 9.55 -40.83 -50.81
C LEU A 860 8.86 -41.35 -49.55
N THR A 861 7.53 -41.52 -49.57
CA THR A 861 6.74 -42.08 -48.47
C THR A 861 7.00 -43.57 -48.30
N GLU A 862 7.12 -44.35 -49.38
CA GLU A 862 7.54 -45.76 -49.31
C GLU A 862 9.00 -45.91 -48.85
N ILE A 863 9.91 -45.04 -49.31
CA ILE A 863 11.29 -44.98 -48.79
C ILE A 863 11.30 -44.66 -47.28
N ALA A 864 10.46 -43.74 -46.81
CA ALA A 864 10.33 -43.44 -45.39
C ALA A 864 9.72 -44.59 -44.58
N LYS A 865 8.76 -45.36 -45.13
CA LYS A 865 8.24 -46.58 -44.52
C LYS A 865 9.30 -47.69 -44.44
N ALA A 866 10.11 -47.89 -45.48
CA ALA A 866 11.23 -48.81 -45.45
C ALA A 866 12.25 -48.42 -44.37
N LEU A 867 12.62 -47.14 -44.29
CA LEU A 867 13.54 -46.62 -43.26
C LEU A 867 12.99 -46.74 -41.83
N LEU A 868 11.66 -46.76 -41.62
CA LEU A 868 11.04 -47.08 -40.32
C LEU A 868 11.21 -48.56 -39.93
N LEU A 869 11.16 -49.47 -40.90
CA LEU A 869 11.35 -50.92 -40.68
C LEU A 869 12.83 -51.25 -40.44
N ASP A 870 13.73 -50.66 -41.22
CA ASP A 870 15.18 -50.88 -41.10
C ASP A 870 15.78 -50.22 -39.83
N TYR A 871 15.25 -49.08 -39.41
CA TYR A 871 15.80 -48.27 -38.30
C TYR A 871 14.74 -47.86 -37.26
N PRO A 872 14.10 -48.81 -36.55
CA PRO A 872 13.04 -48.52 -35.58
C PRO A 872 13.49 -47.57 -34.45
N LYS A 873 14.78 -47.57 -34.08
CA LYS A 873 15.38 -46.62 -33.13
C LYS A 873 15.42 -45.15 -33.60
N LYS A 874 14.95 -44.85 -34.82
CA LYS A 874 14.83 -43.50 -35.38
C LYS A 874 13.38 -43.10 -35.70
N LYS A 875 12.37 -43.82 -35.16
CA LYS A 875 10.92 -43.58 -35.31
C LYS A 875 10.56 -42.08 -35.32
N SER A 876 10.92 -41.33 -34.27
CA SER A 876 10.63 -39.89 -34.13
C SER A 876 11.27 -38.98 -35.19
N TYR A 877 12.35 -39.38 -35.84
CA TYR A 877 12.93 -38.62 -36.96
C TYR A 877 12.18 -38.89 -38.27
N VAL A 878 11.89 -40.15 -38.58
CA VAL A 878 11.26 -40.53 -39.85
C VAL A 878 9.76 -40.16 -39.88
N PHE A 879 9.06 -40.20 -38.75
CA PHE A 879 7.69 -39.69 -38.66
C PHE A 879 7.58 -38.19 -38.95
N LYS A 880 8.56 -37.37 -38.53
CA LYS A 880 8.60 -35.93 -38.87
C LYS A 880 8.70 -35.70 -40.38
N VAL A 881 9.48 -36.52 -41.09
CA VAL A 881 9.56 -36.51 -42.55
C VAL A 881 8.23 -36.94 -43.19
N LEU A 882 7.57 -37.99 -42.66
CA LEU A 882 6.25 -38.42 -43.13
C LEU A 882 5.15 -37.35 -42.97
N HIS A 883 5.19 -36.52 -41.91
CA HIS A 883 4.28 -35.37 -41.76
C HIS A 883 4.52 -34.24 -42.79
N VAL A 884 5.67 -34.24 -43.47
CA VAL A 884 6.01 -33.30 -44.57
C VAL A 884 5.73 -33.91 -45.95
N LEU A 885 5.54 -35.23 -46.06
CA LEU A 885 5.27 -35.95 -47.31
C LEU A 885 3.79 -36.35 -47.53
N ASN A 886 3.05 -36.57 -46.43
CA ASN A 886 1.59 -36.74 -46.46
C ASN A 886 0.93 -35.35 -46.53
N ASP A 887 -0.03 -35.19 -47.44
CA ASP A 887 -0.61 -33.90 -47.92
C ASP A 887 0.41 -32.90 -48.52
#